data_AF-A0A2A5B859-F1
#
_entry.id   AF-A0A2A5B859-F1
#
_cell.length_a   1.000
_cell.length_b   1.000
_cell.length_c   1.000
_cell.angle_alpha   90.00
_cell.angle_beta   90.00
_cell.angle_gamma   90.00
#
_symmetry.space_group_name_H-M   'P 1'
#
loop_
_entity.id
_entity.type
_entity.pdbx_description
1 polymer ?
#
loop_
_entity_poly.entity_id
_entity_poly.type
_entity_poly.pdbx_seq_one_letter_code
_entity_poly.pdbx_strand_id
1 'polypeptide(L)'
;MAITAEQQTSIVQLVVGMVGIAPRPEDLAALAAELEAGSSLVQIAQNIVDLAAYSGDTGLFPNFLPNGIWADNYLTLILGDEVSATTLAAAIAQATADLNAGATRAEVSVATIAALSADTPATGYADAAAALANKTTVAEYYAVNSTAVDANITAMTAAIADVDSVTASVAAGTAAVDDVVAAAAPVQSLIDNLTSANAAKKTFLVEADGDGKATTSTTDAALGGALAGAEGTVDGLVGGAAYAGASDALKAGLLSDQQVLDAGVLTGANTALATALNKTAGTGSVTGLDAAVAALTASITASDAAIEAAALTDVALTEAEGNYDVLNGNGVGTTVATGTGTVAGLIVVSGTTLVLDAGVTEALNPGVTALLAASLANEGADAAAAGALTAANSANDNVENLDTTGARDTELLLVEAIMAFITPATATAPTVAEMTAEQSALNAGIAQLNADLAAVAFDTDDATTTAAHDALTAAAVTAGFITAGQKVTIDGVFATPVLTDQATTDAAAVLSQGSLATNSIGVDFAAAVVAYNGVGTAVTGGMTVATALGLAPLALAANGFATAVGVAQKTISDLAKAVTAEDTLEALIAAGAVLDKAVTAAVTAFTDAGFAAPVTLDSAVKAATTADDLFTTGGIDSQIISFSGDDTLYIGAGLTLNADTTPAKNGDNAVLEVWITGTTSTVITIESSVFGSEAADPEVYTITLTGVAAADVSFADGFVTIG
;
A
#
# COMPACT_ATOMS: atom_id res chain seq x y z
N MET A 1 -38.60 -35.42 22.81
CA MET A 1 -39.95 -34.88 23.07
C MET A 1 -39.72 -33.95 24.23
N ALA A 2 -39.90 -32.64 24.06
CA ALA A 2 -39.43 -31.64 25.03
C ALA A 2 -39.79 -32.01 26.48
N ILE A 3 -38.81 -32.05 27.38
CA ILE A 3 -39.05 -32.25 28.83
C ILE A 3 -39.98 -31.16 29.38
N THR A 4 -40.77 -31.48 30.40
CA THR A 4 -41.64 -30.50 31.07
C THR A 4 -40.82 -29.56 31.96
N ALA A 5 -41.41 -28.42 32.34
CA ALA A 5 -40.80 -27.52 33.31
C ALA A 5 -40.50 -28.24 34.64
N GLU A 6 -41.40 -29.10 35.13
CA GLU A 6 -41.12 -29.86 36.36
C GLU A 6 -39.94 -30.83 36.21
N GLN A 7 -39.78 -31.42 35.02
CA GLN A 7 -38.64 -32.29 34.71
C GLN A 7 -37.34 -31.48 34.67
N GLN A 8 -37.35 -30.29 34.09
CA GLN A 8 -36.20 -29.38 34.08
C GLN A 8 -35.82 -28.95 35.50
N THR A 9 -36.78 -28.52 36.31
CA THR A 9 -36.56 -28.20 37.73
C THR A 9 -35.97 -29.40 38.49
N SER A 10 -36.44 -30.62 38.19
CA SER A 10 -35.90 -31.84 38.82
C SER A 10 -34.43 -32.08 38.45
N ILE A 11 -34.01 -31.76 37.22
CA ILE A 11 -32.60 -31.83 36.80
C ILE A 11 -31.77 -30.76 37.50
N VAL A 12 -32.23 -29.51 37.54
CA VAL A 12 -31.52 -28.42 38.23
C VAL A 12 -31.36 -28.75 39.71
N GLN A 13 -32.43 -29.22 40.35
CA GLN A 13 -32.42 -29.63 41.75
C GLN A 13 -31.49 -30.83 42.00
N LEU A 14 -31.37 -31.75 41.03
CA LEU A 14 -30.40 -32.83 41.09
C LEU A 14 -28.96 -32.30 41.08
N VAL A 15 -28.62 -31.40 40.15
CA VAL A 15 -27.27 -30.81 40.05
C VAL A 15 -26.93 -30.00 41.30
N VAL A 16 -27.83 -29.10 41.72
CA VAL A 16 -27.66 -28.30 42.94
C VAL A 16 -27.50 -29.19 44.17
N GLY A 17 -28.33 -30.22 44.30
CA GLY A 17 -28.31 -31.12 45.45
C GLY A 17 -27.13 -32.09 45.47
N MET A 18 -26.58 -32.46 44.32
CA MET A 18 -25.43 -33.37 44.23
C MET A 18 -24.09 -32.65 44.31
N VAL A 19 -23.97 -31.51 43.65
CA VAL A 19 -22.68 -30.87 43.36
C VAL A 19 -22.56 -29.49 44.01
N GLY A 20 -23.68 -28.88 44.43
CA GLY A 20 -23.67 -27.58 45.10
C GLY A 20 -23.35 -26.41 44.16
N ILE A 21 -23.61 -26.56 42.86
CA ILE A 21 -23.38 -25.53 41.83
C ILE A 21 -24.65 -25.30 41.00
N ALA A 22 -24.80 -24.11 40.44
CA ALA A 22 -25.81 -23.85 39.41
C ALA A 22 -25.36 -24.45 38.05
N PRO A 23 -26.20 -25.21 37.32
CA PRO A 23 -25.84 -25.73 36.01
C PRO A 23 -25.76 -24.61 34.97
N ARG A 24 -24.84 -24.72 34.02
CA ARG A 24 -24.81 -23.85 32.84
C ARG A 24 -25.96 -24.19 31.89
N PRO A 25 -26.37 -23.26 31.01
CA PRO A 25 -27.42 -23.53 30.01
C PRO A 25 -27.14 -24.78 29.18
N GLU A 26 -25.88 -24.99 28.75
CA GLU A 26 -25.45 -26.13 27.94
C GLU A 26 -25.44 -27.44 28.74
N ASP A 27 -25.01 -27.42 30.00
CA ASP A 27 -25.01 -28.60 30.86
C ASP A 27 -26.46 -29.03 31.14
N LEU A 28 -27.34 -28.06 31.42
CA LEU A 28 -28.76 -28.30 31.61
C LEU A 28 -29.41 -28.87 30.34
N ALA A 29 -29.04 -28.38 29.16
CA ALA A 29 -29.52 -28.89 27.89
C ALA A 29 -29.05 -30.33 27.62
N ALA A 30 -27.79 -30.65 27.93
CA ALA A 30 -27.25 -32.00 27.78
C ALA A 30 -27.96 -33.00 28.71
N LEU A 31 -28.14 -32.64 29.99
CA LEU A 31 -28.85 -33.46 30.96
C LEU A 31 -30.34 -33.61 30.61
N ALA A 32 -30.96 -32.55 30.08
CA ALA A 32 -32.32 -32.61 29.55
C ALA A 32 -32.42 -33.60 28.38
N ALA A 33 -31.44 -33.61 27.48
CA ALA A 33 -31.39 -34.55 26.36
C ALA A 33 -31.28 -36.01 26.82
N GLU A 34 -30.53 -36.30 27.90
CA GLU A 34 -30.48 -37.64 28.49
C GLU A 34 -31.85 -38.09 29.03
N LEU A 35 -32.55 -37.19 29.74
CA LEU A 35 -33.91 -37.47 30.25
C LEU A 35 -34.89 -37.69 29.10
N GLU A 36 -34.80 -36.90 28.03
CA GLU A 36 -35.58 -37.10 26.79
C GLU A 36 -35.29 -38.43 26.10
N ALA A 37 -34.04 -38.90 26.17
CA ALA A 37 -33.63 -40.20 25.65
C ALA A 37 -34.10 -41.38 26.53
N GLY A 38 -34.73 -41.09 27.68
CA GLY A 38 -35.34 -42.07 28.56
C GLY A 38 -34.50 -42.47 29.78
N SER A 39 -33.38 -41.78 30.04
CA SER A 39 -32.62 -41.96 31.28
C SER A 39 -33.46 -41.52 32.49
N SER A 40 -33.44 -42.30 33.55
CA SER A 40 -34.02 -41.90 34.84
C SER A 40 -33.11 -40.91 35.58
N LEU A 41 -33.65 -40.15 36.53
CA LEU A 41 -32.84 -39.25 37.37
C LEU A 41 -31.72 -39.99 38.13
N VAL A 42 -31.91 -41.27 38.48
CA VAL A 42 -30.85 -42.09 39.10
C VAL A 42 -29.74 -42.40 38.11
N GLN A 43 -30.06 -42.64 36.84
CA GLN A 43 -29.05 -42.85 35.80
C GLN A 43 -28.29 -41.56 35.50
N ILE A 44 -28.98 -40.42 35.42
CA ILE A 44 -28.35 -39.10 35.25
C ILE A 44 -27.44 -38.80 36.46
N ALA A 45 -27.90 -39.06 37.68
CA ALA A 45 -27.09 -38.94 38.89
C ALA A 45 -25.86 -39.85 38.86
N GLN A 46 -25.99 -41.07 38.34
CA GLN A 46 -24.86 -41.98 38.17
C GLN A 46 -23.85 -41.43 37.16
N ASN A 47 -24.32 -40.86 36.04
CA ASN A 47 -23.45 -40.20 35.07
C ASN A 47 -22.67 -39.05 35.70
N ILE A 48 -23.32 -38.23 36.55
CA ILE A 48 -22.65 -37.16 37.32
C ILE A 48 -21.60 -37.75 38.26
N VAL A 49 -21.92 -38.82 38.99
CA VAL A 49 -20.96 -39.49 39.90
C VAL A 49 -19.74 -40.00 39.14
N ASP A 50 -19.93 -40.49 37.92
CA ASP A 50 -18.85 -41.06 37.11
C ASP A 50 -17.94 -39.99 36.47
N LEU A 51 -18.32 -38.70 36.52
CA LEU A 51 -17.46 -37.60 36.09
C LEU A 51 -16.22 -37.49 36.97
N ALA A 52 -15.07 -37.24 36.35
CA ALA A 52 -13.80 -37.05 37.06
C ALA A 52 -13.85 -35.87 38.05
N ALA A 53 -14.56 -34.79 37.68
CA ALA A 53 -14.80 -33.65 38.56
C ALA A 53 -15.58 -34.01 39.84
N TYR A 54 -16.43 -35.05 39.80
CA TYR A 54 -17.16 -35.53 40.97
C TYR A 54 -16.36 -36.57 41.73
N SER A 55 -15.86 -37.63 41.08
CA SER A 55 -15.32 -38.81 41.79
C SER A 55 -13.86 -39.16 41.49
N GLY A 56 -13.17 -38.38 40.64
CA GLY A 56 -11.74 -38.51 40.40
C GLY A 56 -10.89 -38.29 41.66
N ASP A 57 -9.59 -38.52 41.57
CA ASP A 57 -8.67 -38.43 42.71
C ASP A 57 -8.64 -37.04 43.36
N THR A 58 -8.96 -36.00 42.58
CA THR A 58 -9.10 -34.59 42.99
C THR A 58 -10.53 -34.06 42.88
N GLY A 59 -11.50 -34.93 42.61
CA GLY A 59 -12.90 -34.55 42.45
C GLY A 59 -13.55 -34.12 43.76
N LEU A 60 -14.79 -33.58 43.68
CA LEU A 60 -15.57 -33.12 44.83
C LEU A 60 -15.72 -34.19 45.93
N PHE A 61 -15.88 -35.44 45.50
CA PHE A 61 -16.08 -36.61 46.33
C PHE A 61 -15.27 -37.81 45.82
N PRO A 62 -13.95 -37.86 46.08
CA PRO A 62 -13.09 -38.87 45.47
C PRO A 62 -13.56 -40.32 45.70
N ASN A 63 -13.35 -41.18 44.71
CA ASN A 63 -13.81 -42.57 44.74
C ASN A 63 -13.19 -43.39 45.87
N PHE A 64 -12.01 -43.01 46.36
CA PHE A 64 -11.36 -43.66 47.50
C PHE A 64 -11.99 -43.31 48.86
N LEU A 65 -12.91 -42.34 48.93
CA LEU A 65 -13.57 -41.99 50.19
C LEU A 65 -14.40 -43.16 50.74
N PRO A 66 -14.20 -43.59 52.00
CA PRO A 66 -15.07 -44.56 52.64
C PRO A 66 -16.53 -44.08 52.70
N ASN A 67 -17.50 -44.98 52.65
CA ASN A 67 -18.93 -44.66 52.66
C ASN A 67 -19.35 -43.65 53.73
N GLY A 68 -18.83 -43.80 54.96
CA GLY A 68 -19.13 -42.88 56.06
C GLY A 68 -18.57 -41.46 55.85
N ILE A 69 -17.37 -41.34 55.27
CA ILE A 69 -16.75 -40.04 54.98
C ILE A 69 -17.45 -39.38 53.79
N TRP A 70 -17.80 -40.16 52.77
CA TRP A 70 -18.59 -39.65 51.65
C TRP A 70 -19.96 -39.13 52.14
N ALA A 71 -20.67 -39.91 52.95
CA ALA A 71 -21.98 -39.53 53.47
C ALA A 71 -21.91 -38.27 54.35
N ASP A 72 -20.86 -38.14 55.17
CA ASP A 72 -20.59 -36.94 55.97
C ASP A 72 -20.38 -35.70 55.08
N ASN A 73 -19.47 -35.78 54.10
CA ASN A 73 -19.20 -34.67 53.19
C ASN A 73 -20.44 -34.29 52.35
N TYR A 74 -21.14 -35.28 51.79
CA TYR A 74 -22.32 -35.08 50.95
C TYR A 74 -23.48 -34.45 51.73
N LEU A 75 -23.79 -34.98 52.92
CA LEU A 75 -24.89 -34.44 53.72
C LEU A 75 -24.55 -33.10 54.36
N THR A 76 -23.27 -32.85 54.65
CA THR A 76 -22.82 -31.52 55.07
C THR A 76 -23.00 -30.49 53.94
N LEU A 77 -22.75 -30.87 52.68
CA LEU A 77 -22.97 -30.00 51.52
C LEU A 77 -24.44 -29.58 51.37
N ILE A 78 -25.38 -30.53 51.48
CA ILE A 78 -26.81 -30.27 51.20
C ILE A 78 -27.61 -29.83 52.43
N LEU A 79 -27.31 -30.33 53.64
CA LEU A 79 -28.05 -30.02 54.86
C LEU A 79 -27.34 -28.97 55.72
N GLY A 80 -26.01 -29.04 55.82
CA GLY A 80 -25.17 -28.09 56.57
C GLY A 80 -25.78 -27.61 57.89
N ASP A 81 -25.79 -26.29 58.06
CA ASP A 81 -26.35 -25.60 59.23
C ASP A 81 -27.88 -25.42 59.17
N GLU A 82 -28.54 -25.87 58.10
CA GLU A 82 -30.01 -25.81 57.93
C GLU A 82 -30.74 -26.90 58.74
N VAL A 83 -30.00 -27.78 59.40
CA VAL A 83 -30.53 -28.76 60.34
C VAL A 83 -29.73 -28.76 61.63
N SER A 84 -30.33 -29.26 62.71
CA SER A 84 -29.58 -29.43 63.96
C SER A 84 -28.46 -30.47 63.81
N ALA A 85 -27.36 -30.32 64.56
CA ALA A 85 -26.27 -31.31 64.57
C ALA A 85 -26.74 -32.75 64.86
N THR A 86 -27.79 -32.91 65.69
CA THR A 86 -28.39 -34.22 65.98
C THR A 86 -29.10 -34.79 64.74
N THR A 87 -29.81 -33.95 64.00
CA THR A 87 -30.49 -34.33 62.76
C THR A 87 -29.47 -34.71 61.68
N LEU A 88 -28.42 -33.89 61.49
CA LEU A 88 -27.35 -34.16 60.54
C LEU A 88 -26.65 -35.50 60.85
N ALA A 89 -26.28 -35.73 62.11
CA ALA A 89 -25.66 -36.99 62.52
C ALA A 89 -26.55 -38.22 62.26
N ALA A 90 -27.87 -38.08 62.44
CA ALA A 90 -28.82 -39.15 62.14
C ALA A 90 -28.94 -39.41 60.63
N ALA A 91 -28.96 -38.35 59.81
CA ALA A 91 -28.96 -38.46 58.35
C ALA A 91 -27.68 -39.16 57.85
N ILE A 92 -26.52 -38.77 58.36
CA ILE A 92 -25.22 -39.38 58.00
C ILE A 92 -25.18 -40.86 58.37
N ALA A 93 -25.66 -41.22 59.56
CA ALA A 93 -25.75 -42.61 59.99
C ALA A 93 -26.67 -43.44 59.07
N GLN A 94 -27.80 -42.87 58.65
CA GLN A 94 -28.73 -43.53 57.73
C GLN A 94 -28.13 -43.70 56.33
N ALA A 95 -27.60 -42.64 55.71
CA ALA A 95 -26.96 -42.71 54.41
C ALA A 95 -25.79 -43.71 54.40
N THR A 96 -24.99 -43.72 55.48
CA THR A 96 -23.90 -44.70 55.64
C THR A 96 -24.44 -46.14 55.72
N ALA A 97 -25.56 -46.36 56.42
CA ALA A 97 -26.19 -47.67 56.52
C ALA A 97 -26.71 -48.13 55.15
N ASP A 98 -27.31 -47.24 54.36
CA ASP A 98 -27.84 -47.56 53.03
C ASP A 98 -26.71 -47.90 52.04
N LEU A 99 -25.62 -47.13 52.04
CA LEU A 99 -24.42 -47.44 51.23
C LEU A 99 -23.80 -48.78 51.62
N ASN A 100 -23.72 -49.08 52.93
CA ASN A 100 -23.21 -50.36 53.42
C ASN A 100 -24.16 -51.52 53.12
N ALA A 101 -25.45 -51.25 52.93
CA ALA A 101 -26.45 -52.21 52.47
C ALA A 101 -26.43 -52.42 50.95
N GLY A 102 -25.63 -51.64 50.22
CA GLY A 102 -25.38 -51.80 48.78
C GLY A 102 -26.03 -50.75 47.88
N ALA A 103 -26.65 -49.71 48.44
CA ALA A 103 -27.11 -48.57 47.64
C ALA A 103 -25.91 -47.84 47.00
N THR A 104 -26.10 -47.31 45.80
CA THR A 104 -25.08 -46.47 45.15
C THR A 104 -25.11 -45.04 45.71
N ARG A 105 -24.01 -44.29 45.53
CA ARG A 105 -23.96 -42.86 45.88
C ARG A 105 -25.01 -42.05 45.12
N ALA A 106 -25.28 -42.41 43.86
CA ALA A 106 -26.34 -41.81 43.05
C ALA A 106 -27.74 -42.09 43.62
N GLU A 107 -28.03 -43.33 44.01
CA GLU A 107 -29.31 -43.70 44.64
C GLU A 107 -29.55 -42.96 45.95
N VAL A 108 -28.53 -42.86 46.81
CA VAL A 108 -28.61 -42.12 48.08
C VAL A 108 -28.80 -40.62 47.83
N SER A 109 -28.13 -40.05 46.84
CA SER A 109 -28.26 -38.62 46.52
C SER A 109 -29.67 -38.29 46.00
N VAL A 110 -30.18 -39.07 45.05
CA VAL A 110 -31.55 -38.89 44.52
C VAL A 110 -32.59 -39.10 45.61
N ALA A 111 -32.43 -40.10 46.49
CA ALA A 111 -33.35 -40.33 47.60
C ALA A 111 -33.34 -39.18 48.61
N THR A 112 -32.17 -38.61 48.90
CA THR A 112 -32.02 -37.45 49.81
C THR A 112 -32.71 -36.22 49.23
N ILE A 113 -32.44 -35.91 47.96
CA ILE A 113 -33.05 -34.78 47.25
C ILE A 113 -34.56 -34.96 47.19
N ALA A 114 -35.05 -36.14 46.82
CA ALA A 114 -36.50 -36.44 46.78
C ALA A 114 -37.17 -36.29 48.16
N ALA A 115 -36.47 -36.64 49.25
CA ALA A 115 -36.98 -36.47 50.61
C ALA A 115 -37.08 -34.99 51.03
N LEU A 116 -36.14 -34.15 50.60
CA LEU A 116 -36.16 -32.70 50.84
C LEU A 116 -37.21 -32.00 49.97
N SER A 117 -37.41 -32.46 48.72
CA SER A 117 -38.38 -31.88 47.78
C SER A 117 -39.82 -32.36 47.99
N ALA A 118 -40.09 -33.19 49.00
CA ALA A 118 -41.44 -33.67 49.28
C ALA A 118 -42.34 -32.52 49.78
N ASP A 119 -43.64 -32.55 49.42
CA ASP A 119 -44.64 -31.56 49.85
C ASP A 119 -44.70 -31.35 51.38
N THR A 120 -44.28 -32.35 52.15
CA THR A 120 -44.17 -32.26 53.61
C THR A 120 -42.87 -32.92 54.06
N PRO A 121 -41.77 -32.17 54.13
CA PRO A 121 -40.49 -32.69 54.58
C PRO A 121 -40.59 -33.21 56.02
N ALA A 122 -39.74 -34.18 56.36
CA ALA A 122 -39.71 -34.72 57.72
C ALA A 122 -39.40 -33.62 58.77
N THR A 123 -39.95 -33.78 59.98
CA THR A 123 -39.71 -32.83 61.07
C THR A 123 -38.20 -32.67 61.32
N GLY A 124 -37.72 -31.42 61.26
CA GLY A 124 -36.30 -31.10 61.40
C GLY A 124 -35.53 -30.88 60.09
N TYR A 125 -36.19 -30.99 58.93
CA TYR A 125 -35.61 -30.74 57.60
C TYR A 125 -36.31 -29.61 56.82
N ALA A 126 -37.24 -28.88 57.45
CA ALA A 126 -38.02 -27.85 56.76
C ALA A 126 -37.13 -26.71 56.22
N ASP A 127 -36.13 -26.28 57.00
CA ASP A 127 -35.20 -25.24 56.58
C ASP A 127 -34.28 -25.76 55.46
N ALA A 128 -33.72 -26.97 55.58
CA ALA A 128 -32.93 -27.58 54.50
C ALA A 128 -33.74 -27.77 53.19
N ALA A 129 -35.02 -28.14 53.29
CA ALA A 129 -35.90 -28.23 52.13
C ALA A 129 -36.13 -26.85 51.49
N ALA A 130 -36.34 -25.80 52.30
CA ALA A 130 -36.45 -24.43 51.83
C ALA A 130 -35.14 -23.93 51.19
N ALA A 131 -33.99 -24.24 51.78
CA ALA A 131 -32.68 -23.88 51.25
C ALA A 131 -32.41 -24.53 49.89
N LEU A 132 -32.72 -25.83 49.75
CA LEU A 132 -32.62 -26.51 48.46
C LEU A 132 -33.54 -25.86 47.42
N ALA A 133 -34.79 -25.57 47.76
CA ALA A 133 -35.74 -24.92 46.85
C ALA A 133 -35.28 -23.50 46.44
N ASN A 134 -34.75 -22.71 47.38
CA ASN A 134 -34.19 -21.39 47.12
C ASN A 134 -32.96 -21.47 46.21
N LYS A 135 -32.02 -22.38 46.49
CA LYS A 135 -30.85 -22.63 45.64
C LYS A 135 -31.26 -23.08 44.23
N THR A 136 -32.26 -23.96 44.11
CA THR A 136 -32.80 -24.36 42.81
C THR A 136 -33.39 -23.17 42.05
N THR A 137 -34.13 -22.28 42.72
CA THR A 137 -34.69 -21.06 42.10
C THR A 137 -33.60 -20.15 41.55
N VAL A 138 -32.54 -19.90 42.32
CA VAL A 138 -31.41 -19.07 41.88
C VAL A 138 -30.61 -19.76 40.77
N ALA A 139 -30.44 -21.08 40.85
CA ALA A 139 -29.77 -21.87 39.83
C ALA A 139 -30.53 -21.90 38.49
N GLU A 140 -31.86 -21.97 38.53
CA GLU A 140 -32.70 -21.80 37.34
C GLU A 140 -32.54 -20.40 36.74
N TYR A 141 -32.49 -19.37 37.60
CA TYR A 141 -32.23 -18.01 37.14
C TYR A 141 -30.85 -17.89 36.48
N TYR A 142 -29.81 -18.48 37.06
CA TYR A 142 -28.47 -18.54 36.47
C TYR A 142 -28.47 -19.26 35.12
N ALA A 143 -29.09 -20.44 35.04
CA ALA A 143 -29.15 -21.21 33.80
C ALA A 143 -29.94 -20.52 32.66
N VAL A 144 -30.77 -19.52 32.99
CA VAL A 144 -31.52 -18.73 31.99
C VAL A 144 -30.82 -17.42 31.62
N ASN A 145 -30.14 -16.78 32.58
CA ASN A 145 -29.59 -15.43 32.41
C ASN A 145 -28.08 -15.38 32.21
N SER A 146 -27.34 -16.45 32.58
CA SER A 146 -25.93 -16.53 32.22
C SER A 146 -25.79 -16.75 30.71
N THR A 147 -25.08 -15.84 30.05
CA THR A 147 -24.47 -16.11 28.75
C THR A 147 -23.35 -17.14 28.97
N ALA A 148 -23.09 -18.06 28.06
CA ALA A 148 -22.24 -19.24 28.30
C ALA A 148 -20.74 -18.94 28.53
N VAL A 149 -20.38 -17.68 28.76
CA VAL A 149 -19.02 -17.16 28.92
C VAL A 149 -18.43 -17.44 30.32
N ASP A 150 -19.21 -17.80 31.32
CA ASP A 150 -18.71 -18.06 32.69
C ASP A 150 -18.34 -19.53 32.91
N ALA A 151 -17.29 -20.00 32.22
CA ALA A 151 -16.74 -21.35 32.41
C ALA A 151 -16.05 -21.57 33.78
N ASN A 152 -15.97 -20.56 34.64
CA ASN A 152 -15.33 -20.72 35.94
C ASN A 152 -16.32 -21.35 36.95
N ILE A 153 -16.05 -22.58 37.37
CA ILE A 153 -16.75 -23.30 38.46
C ILE A 153 -16.92 -22.41 39.72
N THR A 154 -16.01 -21.47 39.95
CA THR A 154 -16.10 -20.47 41.02
C THR A 154 -17.34 -19.59 40.88
N ALA A 155 -17.68 -19.12 39.69
CA ALA A 155 -18.89 -18.32 39.44
C ALA A 155 -20.17 -19.16 39.63
N MET A 156 -20.17 -20.39 39.11
CA MET A 156 -21.30 -21.34 39.27
C MET A 156 -21.56 -21.69 40.75
N THR A 157 -20.51 -21.81 41.54
CA THR A 157 -20.59 -22.07 42.99
C THR A 157 -21.01 -20.81 43.73
N ALA A 158 -20.40 -19.67 43.43
CA ALA A 158 -20.69 -18.38 44.07
C ALA A 158 -22.15 -17.95 43.89
N ALA A 159 -22.76 -18.25 42.74
CA ALA A 159 -24.16 -17.92 42.45
C ALA A 159 -25.15 -18.45 43.51
N ILE A 160 -24.85 -19.58 44.15
CA ILE A 160 -25.75 -20.22 45.12
C ILE A 160 -25.11 -20.50 46.48
N ALA A 161 -23.85 -20.10 46.69
CA ALA A 161 -23.10 -20.38 47.92
C ALA A 161 -23.77 -19.80 49.17
N ASP A 162 -24.24 -18.55 49.08
CA ASP A 162 -24.85 -17.80 50.19
C ASP A 162 -26.39 -17.91 50.20
N VAL A 163 -26.97 -18.77 49.35
CA VAL A 163 -28.42 -18.99 49.32
C VAL A 163 -28.81 -20.02 50.39
N ASP A 164 -29.69 -19.63 51.29
CA ASP A 164 -30.08 -20.36 52.50
C ASP A 164 -31.61 -20.57 52.55
N SER A 165 -32.14 -21.06 53.68
CA SER A 165 -33.58 -21.26 53.89
C SER A 165 -34.42 -19.97 53.93
N VAL A 166 -33.80 -18.79 54.04
CA VAL A 166 -34.48 -17.51 54.14
C VAL A 166 -34.82 -16.96 52.75
N THR A 167 -36.07 -16.62 52.49
CA THR A 167 -36.51 -16.10 51.16
C THR A 167 -35.71 -14.89 50.66
N ALA A 168 -35.16 -14.06 51.56
CA ALA A 168 -34.33 -12.91 51.18
C ALA A 168 -33.00 -13.31 50.52
N SER A 169 -32.47 -14.50 50.79
CA SER A 169 -31.23 -14.98 50.16
C SER A 169 -31.42 -15.32 48.69
N VAL A 170 -32.65 -15.65 48.25
CA VAL A 170 -32.97 -15.77 46.80
C VAL A 170 -32.71 -14.46 46.09
N ALA A 171 -33.21 -13.33 46.62
CA ALA A 171 -33.00 -12.03 46.01
C ALA A 171 -31.52 -11.62 45.99
N ALA A 172 -30.78 -11.95 47.06
CA ALA A 172 -29.34 -11.72 47.11
C ALA A 172 -28.57 -12.60 46.11
N GLY A 173 -28.93 -13.88 46.00
CA GLY A 173 -28.36 -14.81 45.03
C GLY A 173 -28.66 -14.39 43.60
N THR A 174 -29.89 -14.01 43.28
CA THR A 174 -30.25 -13.44 41.96
C THR A 174 -29.43 -12.18 41.65
N ALA A 175 -29.24 -11.29 42.62
CA ALA A 175 -28.39 -10.11 42.43
C ALA A 175 -26.91 -10.47 42.22
N ALA A 176 -26.41 -11.50 42.91
CA ALA A 176 -25.05 -12.00 42.68
C ALA A 176 -24.90 -12.61 41.27
N VAL A 177 -25.93 -13.30 40.78
CA VAL A 177 -25.99 -13.75 39.38
C VAL A 177 -26.00 -12.56 38.42
N ASP A 178 -26.81 -11.53 38.69
CA ASP A 178 -26.83 -10.31 37.88
C ASP A 178 -25.48 -9.60 37.86
N ASP A 179 -24.77 -9.56 38.98
CA ASP A 179 -23.42 -8.98 39.08
C ASP A 179 -22.41 -9.78 38.25
N VAL A 180 -22.49 -11.12 38.26
CA VAL A 180 -21.68 -12.01 37.42
C VAL A 180 -21.97 -11.77 35.93
N VAL A 181 -23.24 -11.75 35.54
CA VAL A 181 -23.66 -11.47 34.15
C VAL A 181 -23.25 -10.05 33.71
N ALA A 182 -23.39 -9.06 34.60
CA ALA A 182 -22.99 -7.69 34.34
C ALA A 182 -21.47 -7.51 34.26
N ALA A 183 -20.67 -8.38 34.90
CA ALA A 183 -19.23 -8.40 34.77
C ALA A 183 -18.75 -9.05 33.45
N ALA A 184 -19.52 -9.99 32.89
CA ALA A 184 -19.23 -10.62 31.61
C ALA A 184 -19.55 -9.72 30.39
N ALA A 185 -20.60 -8.89 30.45
CA ALA A 185 -21.01 -8.02 29.35
C ALA A 185 -19.95 -6.98 28.88
N PRO A 186 -19.12 -6.37 29.74
CA PRO A 186 -17.99 -5.53 29.34
C PRO A 186 -16.96 -6.28 28.50
N VAL A 187 -16.61 -7.53 28.84
CA VAL A 187 -15.53 -8.27 28.17
C VAL A 187 -15.87 -8.54 26.72
N GLN A 188 -17.09 -9.02 26.43
CA GLN A 188 -17.51 -9.25 25.05
C GLN A 188 -17.53 -7.96 24.24
N SER A 189 -18.02 -6.85 24.80
CA SER A 189 -18.00 -5.55 24.11
C SER A 189 -16.57 -5.05 23.84
N LEU A 190 -15.64 -5.27 24.77
CA LEU A 190 -14.23 -4.93 24.59
C LEU A 190 -13.58 -5.78 23.48
N ILE A 191 -13.90 -7.07 23.43
CA ILE A 191 -13.46 -8.00 22.38
C ILE A 191 -14.04 -7.60 21.03
N ASP A 192 -15.32 -7.25 20.95
CA ASP A 192 -15.96 -6.80 19.72
C ASP A 192 -15.31 -5.51 19.20
N ASN A 193 -14.98 -4.57 20.08
CA ASN A 193 -14.26 -3.34 19.75
C ASN A 193 -12.85 -3.62 19.22
N LEU A 194 -12.10 -4.52 19.87
CA LEU A 194 -10.76 -4.91 19.44
C LEU A 194 -10.81 -5.65 18.09
N THR A 195 -11.74 -6.58 17.94
CA THR A 195 -11.96 -7.35 16.70
C THR A 195 -12.31 -6.41 15.55
N SER A 196 -13.21 -5.45 15.79
CA SER A 196 -13.59 -4.45 14.79
C SER A 196 -12.42 -3.52 14.41
N ALA A 197 -11.63 -3.08 15.38
CA ALA A 197 -10.45 -2.25 15.12
C ALA A 197 -9.38 -3.01 14.30
N ASN A 198 -9.11 -4.27 14.66
CA ASN A 198 -8.18 -5.13 13.91
C ASN A 198 -8.70 -5.44 12.51
N ALA A 199 -10.00 -5.72 12.35
CA ALA A 199 -10.62 -5.95 11.05
C ALA A 199 -10.51 -4.70 10.16
N ALA A 200 -10.80 -3.51 10.70
CA ALA A 200 -10.65 -2.25 9.97
C ALA A 200 -9.20 -2.01 9.54
N LYS A 201 -8.21 -2.28 10.42
CA LYS A 201 -6.78 -2.20 10.07
C LYS A 201 -6.43 -3.20 8.96
N LYS A 202 -6.89 -4.44 9.07
CA LYS A 202 -6.65 -5.47 8.05
C LYS A 202 -7.23 -5.06 6.70
N THR A 203 -8.49 -4.60 6.66
CA THR A 203 -9.12 -4.11 5.43
C THR A 203 -8.34 -2.94 4.82
N PHE A 204 -7.92 -1.97 5.64
CA PHE A 204 -7.10 -0.85 5.18
C PHE A 204 -5.80 -1.33 4.53
N LEU A 205 -5.09 -2.28 5.15
CA LEU A 205 -3.84 -2.82 4.61
C LEU A 205 -4.05 -3.62 3.30
N VAL A 206 -5.22 -4.20 3.08
CA VAL A 206 -5.60 -4.86 1.82
C VAL A 206 -5.98 -3.86 0.73
N GLU A 207 -6.47 -2.69 1.10
CA GLU A 207 -6.79 -1.63 0.15
C GLU A 207 -5.54 -0.81 -0.21
N ALA A 208 -4.61 -0.64 0.75
CA ALA A 208 -3.45 0.22 0.63
C ALA A 208 -2.35 -0.31 -0.33
N ASP A 209 -2.35 -1.60 -0.67
CA ASP A 209 -1.46 -2.15 -1.69
C ASP A 209 -2.02 -2.06 -3.12
N GLY A 210 -3.29 -1.70 -3.27
CA GLY A 210 -3.97 -1.57 -4.55
C GLY A 210 -4.40 -2.88 -5.21
N ASP A 211 -4.16 -4.05 -4.59
CA ASP A 211 -4.47 -5.35 -5.20
C ASP A 211 -5.82 -5.95 -4.76
N GLY A 212 -6.35 -5.46 -3.63
CA GLY A 212 -7.64 -5.87 -3.08
C GLY A 212 -7.68 -7.32 -2.55
N LYS A 213 -6.53 -7.95 -2.35
CA LYS A 213 -6.38 -9.35 -1.91
C LYS A 213 -5.91 -9.44 -0.46
N ALA A 214 -6.74 -10.09 0.36
CA ALA A 214 -6.43 -10.32 1.78
C ALA A 214 -5.14 -11.12 2.06
N THR A 215 -4.65 -11.89 1.10
CA THR A 215 -3.50 -12.80 1.24
C THR A 215 -2.16 -12.15 0.90
N THR A 216 -2.18 -11.00 0.23
CA THR A 216 -0.99 -10.25 -0.20
C THR A 216 -0.93 -8.85 0.41
N SER A 217 -1.79 -8.61 1.40
CA SER A 217 -1.92 -7.34 2.13
C SER A 217 -0.57 -6.74 2.45
N THR A 218 -0.38 -5.45 2.13
CA THR A 218 0.80 -4.71 2.60
C THR A 218 0.88 -4.69 4.13
N THR A 219 2.02 -4.23 4.64
CA THR A 219 2.26 -4.04 6.07
C THR A 219 2.64 -2.59 6.32
N ASP A 220 2.48 -2.12 7.57
CA ASP A 220 2.94 -0.77 7.93
C ASP A 220 4.44 -0.58 7.61
N ALA A 221 5.23 -1.63 7.78
CA ALA A 221 6.66 -1.62 7.43
C ALA A 221 6.90 -1.52 5.92
N ALA A 222 6.09 -2.20 5.10
CA ALA A 222 6.18 -2.12 3.64
C ALA A 222 5.74 -0.74 3.11
N LEU A 223 4.68 -0.15 3.68
CA LEU A 223 4.29 1.24 3.38
C LEU A 223 5.40 2.23 3.73
N GLY A 224 6.01 2.09 4.92
CA GLY A 224 7.17 2.90 5.31
C GLY A 224 8.38 2.73 4.39
N GLY A 225 8.64 1.50 3.90
CA GLY A 225 9.68 1.22 2.91
C GLY A 225 9.39 1.85 1.54
N ALA A 226 8.13 1.82 1.10
CA ALA A 226 7.70 2.45 -0.14
C ALA A 226 7.84 3.99 -0.08
N LEU A 227 7.46 4.61 1.05
CA LEU A 227 7.65 6.05 1.27
C LEU A 227 9.14 6.41 1.17
N ALA A 228 10.02 5.67 1.85
CA ALA A 228 11.46 5.93 1.77
C ALA A 228 12.01 5.80 0.34
N GLY A 229 11.47 4.89 -0.47
CA GLY A 229 11.81 4.77 -1.89
C GLY A 229 11.34 5.98 -2.73
N ALA A 230 10.12 6.47 -2.48
CA ALA A 230 9.58 7.66 -3.13
C ALA A 230 10.40 8.91 -2.76
N GLU A 231 10.70 9.10 -1.48
CA GLU A 231 11.57 10.18 -0.99
C GLU A 231 12.97 10.12 -1.62
N GLY A 232 13.54 8.91 -1.78
CA GLY A 232 14.83 8.73 -2.47
C GLY A 232 14.78 9.11 -3.96
N THR A 233 13.62 8.94 -4.61
CA THR A 233 13.40 9.39 -5.99
C THR A 233 13.36 10.91 -6.07
N VAL A 234 12.66 11.56 -5.13
CA VAL A 234 12.63 13.03 -5.03
C VAL A 234 14.03 13.59 -4.72
N ASP A 235 14.80 12.95 -3.83
CA ASP A 235 16.18 13.36 -3.50
C ASP A 235 17.12 13.29 -4.74
N GLY A 236 16.83 12.42 -5.70
CA GLY A 236 17.54 12.37 -6.98
C GLY A 236 17.19 13.50 -7.97
N LEU A 237 16.03 14.14 -7.80
CA LEU A 237 15.50 15.19 -8.67
C LEU A 237 15.67 16.60 -8.06
N VAL A 238 15.67 16.70 -6.73
CA VAL A 238 15.88 17.93 -5.99
C VAL A 238 17.38 18.09 -5.72
N GLY A 239 17.95 19.20 -6.20
CA GLY A 239 19.38 19.47 -6.05
C GLY A 239 19.79 19.62 -4.58
N GLY A 240 20.48 18.61 -4.04
CA GLY A 240 21.10 18.65 -2.72
C GLY A 240 20.75 17.44 -1.88
N ALA A 241 21.73 16.56 -1.64
CA ALA A 241 21.56 15.31 -0.88
C ALA A 241 21.08 15.59 0.55
N ALA A 242 19.77 15.54 0.79
CA ALA A 242 19.16 15.62 2.13
C ALA A 242 17.61 15.55 2.14
N TYR A 243 16.90 15.48 1.01
CA TYR A 243 15.44 15.56 0.98
C TYR A 243 14.76 14.50 1.85
N ALA A 244 15.13 13.22 1.68
CA ALA A 244 14.58 12.12 2.49
C ALA A 244 14.89 12.24 3.99
N GLY A 245 15.97 12.92 4.36
CA GLY A 245 16.36 13.15 5.75
C GLY A 245 15.89 14.50 6.33
N ALA A 246 15.20 15.32 5.54
CA ALA A 246 14.78 16.66 5.92
C ALA A 246 13.49 16.64 6.74
N SER A 247 13.30 17.64 7.60
CA SER A 247 11.99 17.91 8.21
C SER A 247 10.97 18.34 7.16
N ASP A 248 9.68 18.12 7.37
CA ASP A 248 8.59 18.47 6.43
C ASP A 248 8.67 19.91 5.92
N ALA A 249 8.95 20.88 6.83
CA ALA A 249 9.10 22.28 6.45
C ALA A 249 10.30 22.54 5.53
N LEU A 250 11.38 21.76 5.70
CA LEU A 250 12.57 21.82 4.86
C LEU A 250 12.33 21.08 3.54
N LYS A 251 11.66 19.93 3.54
CA LYS A 251 11.23 19.25 2.30
C LYS A 251 10.39 20.18 1.42
N ALA A 252 9.37 20.82 1.99
CA ALA A 252 8.54 21.79 1.29
C ALA A 252 9.34 22.98 0.74
N GLY A 253 10.34 23.47 1.51
CA GLY A 253 11.25 24.51 1.06
C GLY A 253 12.13 24.06 -0.11
N LEU A 254 12.77 22.89 0.00
CA LEU A 254 13.62 22.30 -1.04
C LEU A 254 12.83 22.05 -2.33
N LEU A 255 11.61 21.53 -2.23
CA LEU A 255 10.75 21.31 -3.38
C LEU A 255 10.33 22.62 -4.05
N SER A 256 9.93 23.62 -3.26
CA SER A 256 9.61 24.95 -3.78
C SER A 256 10.81 25.59 -4.49
N ASP A 257 12.00 25.49 -3.92
CA ASP A 257 13.23 26.03 -4.51
C ASP A 257 13.56 25.32 -5.83
N GLN A 258 13.42 23.99 -5.87
CA GLN A 258 13.62 23.19 -7.09
C GLN A 258 12.62 23.54 -8.18
N GLN A 259 11.32 23.67 -7.86
CA GLN A 259 10.30 24.09 -8.82
C GLN A 259 10.58 25.48 -9.41
N VAL A 260 11.06 26.43 -8.59
CA VAL A 260 11.47 27.75 -9.06
C VAL A 260 12.69 27.68 -9.97
N LEU A 261 13.68 26.84 -9.62
CA LEU A 261 14.87 26.62 -10.43
C LEU A 261 14.51 26.04 -11.80
N ASP A 262 13.71 24.98 -11.84
CA ASP A 262 13.29 24.33 -13.09
C ASP A 262 12.45 25.26 -13.97
N ALA A 263 11.52 26.02 -13.37
CA ALA A 263 10.77 27.06 -14.09
C ALA A 263 11.68 28.16 -14.67
N GLY A 264 12.75 28.51 -13.95
CA GLY A 264 13.78 29.44 -14.42
C GLY A 264 14.56 28.89 -15.61
N VAL A 265 14.97 27.62 -15.57
CA VAL A 265 15.65 26.92 -16.67
C VAL A 265 14.75 26.88 -17.92
N LEU A 266 13.48 26.50 -17.76
CA LEU A 266 12.51 26.49 -18.85
C LEU A 266 12.30 27.88 -19.47
N THR A 267 12.16 28.91 -18.63
CA THR A 267 12.02 30.30 -19.09
C THR A 267 13.26 30.76 -19.86
N GLY A 268 14.45 30.41 -19.37
CA GLY A 268 15.72 30.71 -20.04
C GLY A 268 15.84 30.03 -21.40
N ALA A 269 15.50 28.74 -21.47
CA ALA A 269 15.49 27.96 -22.71
C ALA A 269 14.49 28.54 -23.74
N ASN A 270 13.27 28.87 -23.30
CA ASN A 270 12.26 29.53 -24.13
C ASN A 270 12.70 30.91 -24.62
N THR A 271 13.35 31.70 -23.77
CA THR A 271 13.88 33.02 -24.14
C THR A 271 15.00 32.88 -25.17
N ALA A 272 15.88 31.90 -25.01
CA ALA A 272 16.96 31.62 -25.96
C ALA A 272 16.40 31.18 -27.33
N LEU A 273 15.40 30.29 -27.32
CA LEU A 273 14.68 29.88 -28.53
C LEU A 273 14.00 31.07 -29.21
N ALA A 274 13.23 31.86 -28.46
CA ALA A 274 12.55 33.05 -28.99
C ALA A 274 13.53 34.09 -29.53
N THR A 275 14.68 34.27 -28.89
CA THR A 275 15.75 35.17 -29.36
C THR A 275 16.40 34.65 -30.64
N ALA A 276 16.63 33.34 -30.73
CA ALA A 276 17.13 32.70 -31.94
C ALA A 276 16.16 32.91 -33.11
N LEU A 277 14.85 32.67 -32.89
CA LEU A 277 13.78 32.89 -33.87
C LEU A 277 13.60 34.37 -34.25
N ASN A 278 13.68 35.30 -33.30
CA ASN A 278 13.54 36.73 -33.56
C ASN A 278 14.76 37.34 -34.27
N LYS A 279 15.97 36.81 -34.04
CA LYS A 279 17.13 37.16 -34.88
C LYS A 279 16.91 36.75 -36.33
N THR A 280 16.16 35.68 -36.58
CA THR A 280 15.70 35.29 -37.93
C THR A 280 14.64 36.25 -38.47
N ALA A 281 13.70 36.73 -37.64
CA ALA A 281 12.65 37.67 -38.08
C ALA A 281 13.14 39.11 -38.36
N GLY A 282 14.34 39.49 -37.89
CA GLY A 282 14.98 40.76 -38.22
C GLY A 282 15.32 40.94 -39.71
N THR A 283 15.20 39.90 -40.53
CA THR A 283 15.27 39.96 -41.99
C THR A 283 13.86 40.04 -42.57
N GLY A 284 13.26 41.24 -42.54
CA GLY A 284 12.01 41.53 -43.27
C GLY A 284 12.09 41.38 -44.80
N SER A 285 13.04 40.59 -45.31
CA SER A 285 13.30 40.30 -46.73
C SER A 285 12.71 38.97 -47.20
N VAL A 286 12.35 38.03 -46.31
CA VAL A 286 11.87 36.70 -46.72
C VAL A 286 10.35 36.59 -46.55
N THR A 287 9.62 36.74 -47.65
CA THR A 287 8.15 36.61 -47.68
C THR A 287 7.73 35.22 -47.24
N GLY A 288 6.88 35.13 -46.21
CA GLY A 288 6.33 33.86 -45.70
C GLY A 288 7.07 33.27 -44.50
N LEU A 289 8.24 33.81 -44.12
CA LEU A 289 9.03 33.32 -42.99
C LEU A 289 8.27 33.40 -41.66
N ASP A 290 7.59 34.52 -41.38
CA ASP A 290 6.80 34.69 -40.15
C ASP A 290 5.71 33.62 -40.00
N ALA A 291 5.04 33.26 -41.11
CA ALA A 291 4.01 32.23 -41.12
C ALA A 291 4.61 30.82 -40.90
N ALA A 292 5.78 30.55 -41.48
CA ALA A 292 6.50 29.29 -41.27
C ALA A 292 7.02 29.15 -39.82
N VAL A 293 7.54 30.23 -39.24
CA VAL A 293 7.98 30.27 -37.83
C VAL A 293 6.79 30.11 -36.87
N ALA A 294 5.65 30.76 -37.16
CA ALA A 294 4.43 30.56 -36.37
C ALA A 294 3.91 29.11 -36.46
N ALA A 295 3.97 28.49 -37.64
CA ALA A 295 3.61 27.09 -37.83
C ALA A 295 4.58 26.14 -37.09
N LEU A 296 5.89 26.39 -37.14
CA LEU A 296 6.88 25.64 -36.36
C LEU A 296 6.62 25.75 -34.86
N THR A 297 6.36 26.96 -34.36
CA THR A 297 6.06 27.21 -32.94
C THR A 297 4.80 26.42 -32.52
N ALA A 298 3.73 26.47 -33.30
CA ALA A 298 2.50 25.73 -33.03
C ALA A 298 2.72 24.21 -33.06
N SER A 299 3.51 23.70 -34.01
CA SER A 299 3.86 22.27 -34.09
C SER A 299 4.73 21.80 -32.93
N ILE A 300 5.66 22.64 -32.43
CA ILE A 300 6.45 22.34 -31.23
C ILE A 300 5.52 22.23 -30.01
N THR A 301 4.64 23.21 -29.78
CA THR A 301 3.66 23.15 -28.68
C THR A 301 2.76 21.90 -28.76
N ALA A 302 2.32 21.53 -29.97
CA ALA A 302 1.55 20.31 -30.17
C ALA A 302 2.38 19.04 -29.91
N SER A 303 3.67 19.05 -30.28
CA SER A 303 4.61 17.96 -29.98
C SER A 303 4.82 17.80 -28.48
N ASP A 304 5.03 18.90 -27.74
CA ASP A 304 5.21 18.87 -26.29
C ASP A 304 3.96 18.31 -25.59
N ALA A 305 2.77 18.80 -25.97
CA ALA A 305 1.52 18.29 -25.41
C ALA A 305 1.28 16.80 -25.73
N ALA A 306 1.70 16.33 -26.91
CA ALA A 306 1.60 14.92 -27.27
C ALA A 306 2.61 14.05 -26.52
N ILE A 307 3.83 14.53 -26.29
CA ILE A 307 4.85 13.87 -25.46
C ILE A 307 4.38 13.79 -24.00
N GLU A 308 3.80 14.85 -23.47
CA GLU A 308 3.23 14.86 -22.11
C GLU A 308 2.07 13.87 -21.99
N ALA A 309 1.18 13.82 -22.98
CA ALA A 309 0.10 12.83 -23.02
C ALA A 309 0.64 11.39 -23.07
N ALA A 310 1.69 11.12 -23.87
CA ALA A 310 2.35 9.81 -23.91
C ALA A 310 2.99 9.45 -22.56
N ALA A 311 3.63 10.41 -21.89
CA ALA A 311 4.21 10.18 -20.58
C ALA A 311 3.16 9.91 -19.48
N LEU A 312 1.93 10.41 -19.63
CA LEU A 312 0.81 10.09 -18.71
C LEU A 312 0.25 8.70 -18.98
N THR A 313 0.15 8.29 -20.25
CA THR A 313 -0.30 6.93 -20.58
C THR A 313 0.73 5.86 -20.21
N ASP A 314 2.02 6.20 -20.21
CA ASP A 314 3.10 5.31 -19.75
C ASP A 314 2.97 4.99 -18.25
N VAL A 315 2.63 6.01 -17.43
CA VAL A 315 2.33 5.80 -16.01
C VAL A 315 1.11 4.89 -15.82
N ALA A 316 0.02 5.16 -16.55
CA ALA A 316 -1.17 4.32 -16.50
C ALA A 316 -0.89 2.88 -16.97
N LEU A 317 0.05 2.69 -17.90
CA LEU A 317 0.52 1.39 -18.35
C LEU A 317 1.32 0.68 -17.25
N THR A 318 2.29 1.34 -16.63
CA THR A 318 3.06 0.77 -15.50
C THR A 318 2.14 0.39 -14.33
N GLU A 319 1.14 1.22 -14.01
CA GLU A 319 0.15 0.90 -12.98
C GLU A 319 -0.67 -0.34 -13.36
N ALA A 320 -1.10 -0.45 -14.63
CA ALA A 320 -1.82 -1.63 -15.11
C ALA A 320 -0.95 -2.89 -15.15
N GLU A 321 0.35 -2.78 -15.45
CA GLU A 321 1.33 -3.87 -15.36
C GLU A 321 1.50 -4.35 -13.92
N GLY A 322 1.71 -3.41 -12.99
CA GLY A 322 1.82 -3.72 -11.57
C GLY A 322 0.56 -4.43 -11.05
N ASN A 323 -0.61 -3.88 -11.36
CA ASN A 323 -1.89 -4.50 -11.02
C ASN A 323 -2.02 -5.91 -11.61
N TYR A 324 -1.61 -6.11 -12.86
CA TYR A 324 -1.64 -7.43 -13.49
C TYR A 324 -0.70 -8.44 -12.80
N ASP A 325 0.56 -8.07 -12.56
CA ASP A 325 1.55 -8.95 -11.93
C ASP A 325 1.08 -9.39 -10.53
N VAL A 326 0.50 -8.46 -9.76
CA VAL A 326 -0.02 -8.78 -8.42
C VAL A 326 -1.28 -9.66 -8.51
N LEU A 327 -2.17 -9.39 -9.46
CA LEU A 327 -3.36 -10.21 -9.69
C LEU A 327 -3.03 -11.66 -10.09
N ASN A 328 -1.85 -11.90 -10.70
CA ASN A 328 -1.43 -13.22 -11.19
C ASN A 328 -0.26 -13.85 -10.40
N GLY A 329 0.12 -13.23 -9.27
CA GLY A 329 1.23 -13.66 -8.42
C GLY A 329 2.56 -13.06 -8.86
N ASN A 330 3.31 -12.48 -7.91
CA ASN A 330 4.52 -11.63 -8.06
C ASN A 330 5.76 -12.29 -8.72
N GLY A 331 5.59 -13.15 -9.72
CA GLY A 331 6.66 -13.84 -10.44
C GLY A 331 6.38 -14.08 -11.92
N VAL A 332 5.26 -13.60 -12.48
CA VAL A 332 5.01 -13.70 -13.92
C VAL A 332 5.92 -12.76 -14.70
N GLY A 333 6.35 -11.65 -14.08
CA GLY A 333 7.34 -10.73 -14.66
C GLY A 333 6.87 -10.22 -16.00
N THR A 334 5.64 -9.71 -16.06
CA THR A 334 5.12 -9.18 -17.31
C THR A 334 5.82 -7.86 -17.61
N THR A 335 6.50 -7.82 -18.74
CA THR A 335 7.07 -6.59 -19.28
C THR A 335 6.37 -6.32 -20.60
N VAL A 336 5.72 -5.17 -20.71
CA VAL A 336 5.25 -4.67 -22.00
C VAL A 336 6.47 -4.34 -22.84
N ALA A 337 6.53 -4.92 -24.04
CA ALA A 337 7.57 -4.66 -24.98
C ALA A 337 7.48 -3.21 -25.47
N THR A 338 8.55 -2.44 -25.24
CA THR A 338 8.66 -1.05 -25.66
C THR A 338 8.45 -0.90 -27.17
N GLY A 339 7.50 -0.04 -27.56
CA GLY A 339 7.22 0.33 -28.96
C GLY A 339 6.30 -0.62 -29.74
N THR A 340 5.79 -1.68 -29.11
CA THR A 340 4.73 -2.50 -29.69
C THR A 340 3.55 -2.73 -28.76
N GLY A 341 3.63 -2.33 -27.49
CA GLY A 341 2.60 -2.57 -26.48
C GLY A 341 2.28 -4.05 -26.21
N THR A 342 3.06 -4.97 -26.77
CA THR A 342 2.81 -6.41 -26.63
C THR A 342 3.32 -6.94 -25.31
N VAL A 343 2.62 -7.90 -24.72
CA VAL A 343 3.04 -8.60 -23.52
C VAL A 343 3.13 -10.07 -23.86
N ALA A 344 4.31 -10.67 -23.70
CA ALA A 344 4.57 -12.02 -24.15
C ALA A 344 3.56 -13.02 -23.55
N GLY A 345 2.83 -13.73 -24.41
CA GLY A 345 1.81 -14.72 -24.02
C GLY A 345 0.50 -14.13 -23.50
N LEU A 346 0.31 -12.80 -23.51
CA LEU A 346 -0.88 -12.12 -23.00
C LEU A 346 -1.51 -11.18 -24.03
N ILE A 347 -0.71 -10.30 -24.63
CA ILE A 347 -1.15 -9.28 -25.59
C ILE A 347 -0.31 -9.41 -26.86
N VAL A 348 -0.99 -9.62 -27.99
CA VAL A 348 -0.38 -9.79 -29.31
C VAL A 348 -0.92 -8.76 -30.31
N VAL A 349 -0.14 -8.51 -31.36
CA VAL A 349 -0.60 -7.70 -32.49
C VAL A 349 -1.43 -8.56 -33.43
N SER A 350 -2.68 -8.15 -33.69
CA SER A 350 -3.53 -8.72 -34.74
C SER A 350 -3.86 -7.65 -35.76
N GLY A 351 -3.22 -7.72 -36.92
CA GLY A 351 -3.27 -6.65 -37.92
C GLY A 351 -2.52 -5.41 -37.45
N THR A 352 -3.25 -4.31 -37.18
CA THR A 352 -2.70 -3.03 -36.67
C THR A 352 -3.23 -2.69 -35.27
N THR A 353 -3.82 -3.66 -34.57
CA THR A 353 -4.42 -3.45 -33.25
C THR A 353 -3.88 -4.47 -32.26
N LEU A 354 -3.71 -4.05 -31.01
CA LEU A 354 -3.43 -4.96 -29.91
C LEU A 354 -4.69 -5.69 -29.48
N VAL A 355 -4.56 -6.99 -29.26
CA VAL A 355 -5.62 -7.87 -28.78
C VAL A 355 -5.04 -8.86 -27.77
N LEU A 356 -5.90 -9.46 -26.95
CA LEU A 356 -5.48 -10.58 -26.10
C LEU A 356 -5.04 -11.76 -26.97
N ASP A 357 -3.99 -12.47 -26.53
CA ASP A 357 -3.54 -13.70 -27.17
C ASP A 357 -4.60 -14.80 -27.08
N ALA A 358 -4.53 -15.79 -27.97
CA ALA A 358 -5.52 -16.86 -28.03
C ALA A 358 -5.55 -17.66 -26.71
N GLY A 359 -6.70 -17.68 -26.05
CA GLY A 359 -6.89 -18.38 -24.77
C GLY A 359 -6.66 -17.50 -23.54
N VAL A 360 -6.21 -16.26 -23.70
CA VAL A 360 -6.09 -15.29 -22.63
C VAL A 360 -7.45 -14.63 -22.40
N THR A 361 -7.95 -14.73 -21.17
CA THR A 361 -9.23 -14.15 -20.75
C THR A 361 -9.09 -13.59 -19.34
N GLU A 362 -9.93 -12.60 -18.99
CA GLU A 362 -9.97 -12.00 -17.66
C GLU A 362 -10.16 -13.04 -16.54
N ALA A 363 -10.95 -14.10 -16.81
CA ALA A 363 -11.19 -15.15 -15.84
C ALA A 363 -9.95 -16.03 -15.56
N LEU A 364 -9.05 -16.17 -16.54
CA LEU A 364 -7.81 -16.94 -16.41
C LEU A 364 -6.61 -16.07 -16.04
N ASN A 365 -6.67 -14.78 -16.37
CA ASN A 365 -5.61 -13.80 -16.16
C ASN A 365 -6.25 -12.50 -15.67
N PRO A 366 -6.59 -12.39 -14.37
CA PRO A 366 -7.25 -11.20 -13.86
C PRO A 366 -6.37 -9.95 -14.07
N GLY A 367 -6.97 -8.84 -14.46
CA GLY A 367 -6.30 -7.57 -14.80
C GLY A 367 -5.91 -7.43 -16.27
N VAL A 368 -5.97 -8.51 -17.08
CA VAL A 368 -5.44 -8.46 -18.47
C VAL A 368 -6.21 -7.52 -19.39
N THR A 369 -7.52 -7.30 -19.13
CA THR A 369 -8.33 -6.35 -19.90
C THR A 369 -7.92 -4.90 -19.62
N ALA A 370 -7.63 -4.58 -18.36
CA ALA A 370 -7.14 -3.26 -17.96
C ALA A 370 -5.74 -3.00 -18.56
N LEU A 371 -4.86 -4.01 -18.50
CA LEU A 371 -3.53 -3.97 -19.12
C LEU A 371 -3.61 -3.74 -20.63
N LEU A 372 -4.50 -4.43 -21.35
CA LEU A 372 -4.71 -4.22 -22.78
C LEU A 372 -5.21 -2.80 -23.08
N ALA A 373 -6.15 -2.27 -22.29
CA ALA A 373 -6.68 -0.93 -22.48
C ALA A 373 -5.60 0.15 -22.27
N ALA A 374 -4.79 0.00 -21.22
CA ALA A 374 -3.67 0.89 -20.95
C ALA A 374 -2.61 0.83 -22.06
N SER A 375 -2.29 -0.37 -22.55
CA SER A 375 -1.33 -0.56 -23.64
C SER A 375 -1.80 0.08 -24.96
N LEU A 376 -3.09 -0.08 -25.31
CA LEU A 376 -3.68 0.59 -26.48
C LEU A 376 -3.66 2.12 -26.36
N ALA A 377 -3.94 2.65 -25.16
CA ALA A 377 -3.88 4.09 -24.92
C ALA A 377 -2.45 4.62 -25.07
N ASN A 378 -1.46 3.89 -24.54
CA ASN A 378 -0.06 4.24 -24.63
C ASN A 378 0.45 4.25 -26.08
N GLU A 379 0.21 3.19 -26.84
CA GLU A 379 0.58 3.14 -28.27
C GLU A 379 -0.11 4.25 -29.09
N GLY A 380 -1.36 4.59 -28.76
CA GLY A 380 -2.07 5.71 -29.39
C GLY A 380 -1.42 7.06 -29.09
N ALA A 381 -0.97 7.27 -27.85
CA ALA A 381 -0.29 8.49 -27.44
C ALA A 381 1.14 8.59 -28.02
N ASP A 382 1.89 7.48 -28.05
CA ASP A 382 3.20 7.40 -28.70
C ASP A 382 3.12 7.69 -30.20
N ALA A 383 2.12 7.13 -30.88
CA ALA A 383 1.88 7.42 -32.29
C ALA A 383 1.52 8.89 -32.53
N ALA A 384 0.73 9.50 -31.62
CA ALA A 384 0.43 10.93 -31.67
C ALA A 384 1.68 11.79 -31.44
N ALA A 385 2.53 11.43 -30.49
CA ALA A 385 3.80 12.10 -30.22
C ALA A 385 4.75 12.02 -31.44
N ALA A 386 4.89 10.82 -32.04
CA ALA A 386 5.68 10.63 -33.26
C ALA A 386 5.13 11.44 -34.45
N GLY A 387 3.80 11.50 -34.60
CA GLY A 387 3.13 12.30 -35.62
C GLY A 387 3.34 13.80 -35.43
N ALA A 388 3.23 14.29 -34.19
CA ALA A 388 3.48 15.69 -33.86
C ALA A 388 4.95 16.08 -34.05
N LEU A 389 5.89 15.22 -33.70
CA LEU A 389 7.32 15.40 -33.97
C LEU A 389 7.61 15.45 -35.48
N THR A 390 6.98 14.57 -36.27
CA THR A 390 7.08 14.61 -37.74
C THR A 390 6.56 15.94 -38.31
N ALA A 391 5.46 16.46 -37.76
CA ALA A 391 4.89 17.74 -38.15
C ALA A 391 5.79 18.93 -37.76
N ALA A 392 6.44 18.87 -36.60
CA ALA A 392 7.44 19.85 -36.17
C ALA A 392 8.66 19.85 -37.10
N ASN A 393 9.21 18.68 -37.44
CA ASN A 393 10.31 18.55 -38.40
C ASN A 393 9.93 19.10 -39.78
N SER A 394 8.75 18.77 -40.29
CA SER A 394 8.26 19.31 -41.57
C SER A 394 8.09 20.84 -41.55
N ALA A 395 7.63 21.39 -40.42
CA ALA A 395 7.54 22.83 -40.25
C ALA A 395 8.92 23.49 -40.17
N ASN A 396 9.91 22.82 -39.57
CA ASN A 396 11.29 23.26 -39.55
C ASN A 396 11.90 23.27 -40.96
N ASP A 397 11.69 22.21 -41.75
CA ASP A 397 12.13 22.15 -43.15
C ASP A 397 11.54 23.30 -43.98
N ASN A 398 10.29 23.70 -43.72
CA ASN A 398 9.68 24.86 -44.38
C ASN A 398 10.36 26.18 -44.01
N VAL A 399 10.78 26.34 -42.75
CA VAL A 399 11.56 27.50 -42.31
C VAL A 399 12.94 27.51 -43.00
N GLU A 400 13.63 26.37 -43.02
CA GLU A 400 14.95 26.22 -43.65
C GLU A 400 14.90 26.50 -45.17
N ASN A 401 13.86 26.01 -45.85
CA ASN A 401 13.71 26.21 -47.29
C ASN A 401 13.43 27.69 -47.66
N LEU A 402 12.73 28.45 -46.81
CA LEU A 402 12.44 29.86 -47.06
C LEU A 402 13.68 30.76 -46.91
N ASP A 403 14.66 30.38 -46.08
CA ASP A 403 15.94 31.09 -45.88
C ASP A 403 16.85 31.10 -47.13
N THR A 404 16.47 30.41 -48.22
CA THR A 404 17.29 30.28 -49.43
C THR A 404 17.04 31.33 -50.51
N THR A 405 16.09 32.26 -50.36
CA THR A 405 15.44 32.90 -51.53
C THR A 405 15.69 34.40 -51.76
N GLY A 406 16.68 35.03 -51.12
CA GLY A 406 17.00 36.45 -51.36
C GLY A 406 18.49 36.77 -51.51
N ALA A 407 19.29 36.43 -50.50
CA ALA A 407 20.75 36.66 -50.54
C ALA A 407 21.46 35.67 -51.47
N ARG A 408 21.04 34.39 -51.45
CA ARG A 408 21.57 33.36 -52.34
C ARG A 408 21.24 33.60 -53.80
N ASP A 409 20.14 34.26 -54.17
CA ASP A 409 19.87 34.59 -55.58
C ASP A 409 20.83 35.66 -56.12
N THR A 410 21.25 36.62 -55.28
CA THR A 410 22.25 37.63 -55.67
C THR A 410 23.66 37.03 -55.72
N GLU A 411 24.00 36.15 -54.77
CA GLU A 411 25.25 35.38 -54.80
C GLU A 411 25.27 34.34 -55.93
N LEU A 412 24.15 33.67 -56.21
CA LEU A 412 24.01 32.78 -57.37
C LEU A 412 24.10 33.58 -58.66
N LEU A 413 23.53 34.79 -58.75
CA LEU A 413 23.68 35.67 -59.91
C LEU A 413 25.13 36.13 -60.10
N LEU A 414 25.88 36.34 -59.01
CA LEU A 414 27.32 36.61 -59.05
C LEU A 414 28.12 35.39 -59.51
N VAL A 415 27.78 34.19 -59.00
CA VAL A 415 28.36 32.92 -59.48
C VAL A 415 27.98 32.67 -60.94
N GLU A 416 26.73 32.91 -61.34
CA GLU A 416 26.20 32.80 -62.70
C GLU A 416 26.91 33.79 -63.64
N ALA A 417 27.23 35.00 -63.16
CA ALA A 417 28.01 35.99 -63.90
C ALA A 417 29.49 35.61 -64.05
N ILE A 418 30.05 34.83 -63.12
CA ILE A 418 31.41 34.28 -63.20
C ILE A 418 31.44 32.98 -64.04
N MET A 419 30.35 32.22 -64.05
CA MET A 419 30.20 31.01 -64.85
C MET A 419 29.89 31.37 -66.31
N ALA A 420 30.87 31.19 -67.19
CA ALA A 420 30.62 31.24 -68.62
C ALA A 420 29.84 29.99 -69.05
N PHE A 421 28.52 30.09 -69.17
CA PHE A 421 27.71 29.03 -69.75
C PHE A 421 28.06 28.84 -71.22
N ILE A 422 28.60 27.68 -71.56
CA ILE A 422 28.84 27.32 -72.95
C ILE A 422 27.59 26.63 -73.46
N THR A 423 26.79 27.36 -74.25
CA THR A 423 25.63 26.80 -74.93
C THR A 423 26.08 25.58 -75.74
N PRO A 424 25.60 24.36 -75.42
CA PRO A 424 26.02 23.16 -76.12
C PRO A 424 25.72 23.30 -77.61
N ALA A 425 26.68 22.94 -78.47
CA ALA A 425 26.55 23.14 -79.92
C ALA A 425 25.40 22.34 -80.55
N THR A 426 24.85 21.34 -79.84
CA THR A 426 23.69 20.53 -80.24
C THR A 426 22.76 20.27 -79.05
N ALA A 427 21.50 19.93 -79.31
CA ALA A 427 20.48 19.63 -78.28
C ALA A 427 20.68 18.30 -77.50
N THR A 428 21.92 17.80 -77.43
CA THR A 428 22.32 16.62 -76.66
C THR A 428 23.21 17.04 -75.49
N ALA A 429 23.39 16.14 -74.51
CA ALA A 429 24.19 16.41 -73.31
C ALA A 429 25.57 17.03 -73.61
N PRO A 430 26.09 17.91 -72.73
CA PRO A 430 27.36 18.62 -72.93
C PRO A 430 28.51 17.66 -73.25
N THR A 431 29.33 18.03 -74.23
CA THR A 431 30.56 17.29 -74.54
C THR A 431 31.62 17.52 -73.45
N VAL A 432 32.56 16.59 -73.32
CA VAL A 432 33.71 16.73 -72.39
C VAL A 432 34.49 18.01 -72.67
N ALA A 433 34.58 18.45 -73.92
CA ALA A 433 35.26 19.69 -74.30
C ALA A 433 34.51 20.93 -73.77
N GLU A 434 33.17 20.95 -73.86
CA GLU A 434 32.34 22.04 -73.33
C GLU A 434 32.44 22.09 -71.80
N MET A 435 32.31 20.96 -71.10
CA MET A 435 32.49 20.89 -69.65
C MET A 435 33.90 21.32 -69.20
N THR A 436 34.94 20.97 -69.96
CA THR A 436 36.33 21.37 -69.66
C THR A 436 36.53 22.87 -69.85
N ALA A 437 35.86 23.47 -70.82
CA ALA A 437 35.93 24.91 -71.08
C ALA A 437 35.14 25.71 -70.02
N GLU A 438 33.98 25.23 -69.57
CA GLU A 438 33.26 25.81 -68.42
C GLU A 438 34.08 25.74 -67.14
N GLN A 439 34.69 24.57 -66.85
CA GLN A 439 35.57 24.41 -65.69
C GLN A 439 36.81 25.32 -65.76
N SER A 440 37.38 25.53 -66.95
CA SER A 440 38.52 26.43 -67.14
C SER A 440 38.14 27.89 -66.92
N ALA A 441 36.95 28.31 -67.37
CA ALA A 441 36.42 29.65 -67.12
C ALA A 441 36.18 29.88 -65.62
N LEU A 442 35.59 28.91 -64.92
CA LEU A 442 35.40 28.95 -63.47
C LEU A 442 36.74 29.08 -62.72
N ASN A 443 37.73 28.27 -63.10
CA ASN A 443 39.06 28.32 -62.48
C ASN A 443 39.77 29.67 -62.71
N ALA A 444 39.58 30.28 -63.88
CA ALA A 444 40.11 31.61 -64.18
C ALA A 444 39.42 32.71 -63.34
N GLY A 445 38.10 32.62 -63.16
CA GLY A 445 37.34 33.52 -62.29
C GLY A 445 37.78 33.43 -60.82
N ILE A 446 37.97 32.21 -60.30
CA ILE A 446 38.50 31.99 -58.94
C ILE A 446 39.91 32.57 -58.78
N ALA A 447 40.77 32.39 -59.79
CA ALA A 447 42.13 32.95 -59.75
C ALA A 447 42.13 34.49 -59.73
N GLN A 448 41.22 35.13 -60.49
CA GLN A 448 41.06 36.58 -60.47
C GLN A 448 40.54 37.08 -59.12
N LEU A 449 39.52 36.43 -58.56
CA LEU A 449 38.98 36.79 -57.25
C LEU A 449 40.06 36.70 -56.15
N ASN A 450 40.87 35.64 -56.16
CA ASN A 450 41.99 35.49 -55.23
C ASN A 450 43.06 36.57 -55.42
N ALA A 451 43.33 36.99 -56.67
CA ALA A 451 44.25 38.08 -56.95
C ALA A 451 43.71 39.42 -56.45
N ASP A 452 42.41 39.69 -56.62
CA ASP A 452 41.75 40.90 -56.13
C ASP A 452 41.75 40.94 -54.59
N LEU A 453 41.48 39.80 -53.94
CA LEU A 453 41.53 39.67 -52.48
C LEU A 453 42.95 39.86 -51.92
N ALA A 454 43.95 39.29 -52.60
CA ALA A 454 45.36 39.42 -52.20
C ALA A 454 45.94 40.81 -52.50
N ALA A 455 45.36 41.57 -53.43
CA ALA A 455 45.73 42.95 -53.71
C ALA A 455 45.22 43.93 -52.63
N VAL A 456 44.31 43.50 -51.76
CA VAL A 456 43.90 44.26 -50.57
C VAL A 456 44.99 44.13 -49.50
N ALA A 457 46.04 44.95 -49.61
CA ALA A 457 47.07 45.07 -48.60
C ALA A 457 46.65 46.10 -47.53
N PHE A 458 46.46 45.64 -46.28
CA PHE A 458 46.41 46.52 -45.12
C PHE A 458 47.84 46.78 -44.64
N ASP A 459 48.41 47.92 -45.04
CA ASP A 459 49.71 48.38 -44.54
C ASP A 459 49.54 49.16 -43.22
N THR A 460 50.59 49.15 -42.40
CA THR A 460 50.64 49.65 -41.01
C THR A 460 50.72 51.17 -40.84
N ASP A 461 50.52 51.95 -41.91
CA ASP A 461 50.45 53.42 -41.88
C ASP A 461 49.04 53.90 -42.26
N ASP A 462 48.40 54.60 -41.31
CA ASP A 462 47.07 55.20 -41.37
C ASP A 462 46.81 55.97 -42.68
N ALA A 463 47.84 56.61 -43.24
CA ALA A 463 47.69 57.38 -44.49
C ALA A 463 47.39 56.48 -45.70
N THR A 464 48.03 55.32 -45.78
CA THR A 464 47.80 54.32 -46.82
C THR A 464 46.53 53.51 -46.59
N THR A 465 46.17 53.22 -45.33
CA THR A 465 44.90 52.55 -44.99
C THR A 465 43.71 53.41 -45.35
N THR A 466 43.79 54.73 -45.11
CA THR A 466 42.75 55.69 -45.52
C THR A 466 42.63 55.75 -47.03
N ALA A 467 43.74 55.80 -47.76
CA ALA A 467 43.72 55.81 -49.24
C ALA A 467 43.18 54.50 -49.84
N ALA A 468 43.51 53.35 -49.24
CA ALA A 468 43.00 52.05 -49.64
C ALA A 468 41.49 51.93 -49.35
N HIS A 469 41.04 52.39 -48.19
CA HIS A 469 39.63 52.48 -47.84
C HIS A 469 38.85 53.34 -48.84
N ASP A 470 39.37 54.52 -49.16
CA ASP A 470 38.75 55.43 -50.14
C ASP A 470 38.67 54.81 -51.54
N ALA A 471 39.73 54.12 -51.97
CA ALA A 471 39.74 53.43 -53.26
C ALA A 471 38.73 52.27 -53.30
N LEU A 472 38.61 51.52 -52.21
CA LEU A 472 37.68 50.40 -52.08
C LEU A 472 36.23 50.89 -52.08
N THR A 473 35.92 51.94 -51.30
CA THR A 473 34.56 52.50 -51.24
C THR A 473 34.20 53.21 -52.56
N ALA A 474 35.16 53.81 -53.27
CA ALA A 474 34.93 54.37 -54.61
C ALA A 474 34.65 53.29 -55.68
N ALA A 475 35.40 52.18 -55.65
CA ALA A 475 35.15 51.04 -56.52
C ALA A 475 33.78 50.40 -56.23
N ALA A 476 33.41 50.27 -54.95
CA ALA A 476 32.10 49.78 -54.54
C ALA A 476 30.94 50.68 -55.01
N VAL A 477 31.11 52.01 -55.04
CA VAL A 477 30.13 52.93 -55.65
C VAL A 477 30.01 52.70 -57.16
N THR A 478 31.14 52.53 -57.85
CA THR A 478 31.17 52.33 -59.31
C THR A 478 30.54 50.99 -59.71
N ALA A 479 30.76 49.94 -58.90
CA ALA A 479 30.15 48.64 -59.08
C ALA A 479 28.66 48.57 -58.63
N GLY A 480 28.13 49.63 -58.01
CA GLY A 480 26.74 49.71 -57.56
C GLY A 480 26.44 49.00 -56.24
N PHE A 481 27.47 48.52 -55.52
CA PHE A 481 27.32 47.84 -54.23
C PHE A 481 26.91 48.79 -53.10
N ILE A 482 27.35 50.05 -53.17
CA ILE A 482 26.92 51.11 -52.26
C ILE A 482 26.55 52.38 -53.05
N THR A 483 25.59 53.15 -52.55
CA THR A 483 25.28 54.47 -53.10
C THR A 483 26.36 55.49 -52.74
N ALA A 484 26.48 56.56 -53.52
CA ALA A 484 27.38 57.67 -53.18
C ALA A 484 27.09 58.27 -51.79
N GLY A 485 25.83 58.25 -51.33
CA GLY A 485 25.45 58.68 -49.98
C GLY A 485 25.96 57.75 -48.88
N GLN A 486 25.96 56.44 -49.12
CA GLN A 486 26.51 55.46 -48.17
C GLN A 486 28.04 55.56 -48.08
N LYS A 487 28.74 55.84 -49.19
CA LYS A 487 30.18 56.12 -49.16
C LYS A 487 30.51 57.26 -48.19
N VAL A 488 29.79 58.38 -48.25
CA VAL A 488 30.01 59.52 -47.33
C VAL A 488 29.85 59.12 -45.87
N THR A 489 28.85 58.32 -45.54
CA THR A 489 28.63 57.84 -44.17
C THR A 489 29.76 56.90 -43.73
N ILE A 490 30.18 55.97 -44.58
CA ILE A 490 31.24 55.01 -44.30
C ILE A 490 32.58 55.73 -44.12
N ASP A 491 32.96 56.59 -45.07
CA ASP A 491 34.19 57.39 -44.97
C ASP A 491 34.18 58.26 -43.70
N GLY A 492 33.00 58.79 -43.32
CA GLY A 492 32.84 59.61 -42.12
C GLY A 492 33.11 58.88 -40.81
N VAL A 493 32.86 57.56 -40.76
CA VAL A 493 33.20 56.71 -39.60
C VAL A 493 34.71 56.44 -39.53
N PHE A 494 35.38 56.33 -40.67
CA PHE A 494 36.83 56.10 -40.76
C PHE A 494 37.66 57.38 -40.67
N ALA A 495 37.07 58.55 -40.93
CA ALA A 495 37.76 59.85 -40.88
C ALA A 495 37.97 60.42 -39.47
N THR A 496 37.36 59.84 -38.43
CA THR A 496 37.57 60.28 -37.04
C THR A 496 38.75 59.55 -36.40
N PRO A 497 39.87 60.24 -36.06
CA PRO A 497 40.97 59.62 -35.34
C PRO A 497 40.57 59.40 -33.88
N VAL A 498 39.86 58.32 -33.59
CA VAL A 498 39.53 57.88 -32.22
C VAL A 498 40.44 56.72 -31.84
N LEU A 499 41.75 56.95 -31.83
CA LEU A 499 42.71 56.10 -31.10
C LEU A 499 43.92 56.95 -30.66
N THR A 500 43.75 57.73 -29.58
CA THR A 500 44.90 58.29 -28.83
C THR A 500 44.89 57.95 -27.34
N ASP A 501 44.13 56.94 -26.90
CA ASP A 501 44.26 56.50 -25.51
C ASP A 501 44.13 54.97 -25.32
N GLN A 502 45.20 54.28 -25.74
CA GLN A 502 45.46 52.88 -25.43
C GLN A 502 45.44 52.60 -23.90
N ALA A 503 45.74 53.60 -23.06
CA ALA A 503 45.77 53.43 -21.61
C ALA A 503 44.36 53.35 -20.99
N THR A 504 43.35 54.02 -21.57
CA THR A 504 41.95 53.84 -21.14
C THR A 504 41.36 52.48 -21.51
N THR A 505 41.76 51.90 -22.64
CA THR A 505 41.32 50.55 -23.04
C THR A 505 41.95 49.48 -22.12
N ASP A 506 43.22 49.64 -21.76
CA ASP A 506 43.92 48.74 -20.85
C ASP A 506 43.39 48.86 -19.40
N ALA A 507 43.03 50.07 -18.95
CA ALA A 507 42.44 50.30 -17.63
C ALA A 507 41.01 49.72 -17.50
N ALA A 508 40.20 49.77 -18.57
CA ALA A 508 38.88 49.14 -18.60
C ALA A 508 38.97 47.59 -18.59
N ALA A 509 39.99 47.03 -19.25
CA ALA A 509 40.25 45.58 -19.22
C ALA A 509 40.68 45.08 -17.83
N VAL A 510 41.47 45.87 -17.09
CA VAL A 510 41.89 45.54 -15.71
C VAL A 510 40.74 45.68 -14.70
N LEU A 511 39.87 46.69 -14.84
CA LEU A 511 38.67 46.85 -14.01
C LEU A 511 37.62 45.75 -14.25
N SER A 512 37.49 45.28 -15.50
CA SER A 512 36.67 44.13 -15.86
C SER A 512 37.19 42.82 -15.23
N GLN A 513 38.51 42.58 -15.28
CA GLN A 513 39.12 41.40 -14.65
C GLN A 513 39.06 41.41 -13.12
N GLY A 514 39.13 42.57 -12.47
CA GLY A 514 39.00 42.71 -11.02
C GLY A 514 37.59 42.41 -10.49
N SER A 515 36.54 42.75 -11.26
CA SER A 515 35.14 42.52 -10.86
C SER A 515 34.72 41.05 -10.98
N LEU A 516 35.40 40.27 -11.83
CA LEU A 516 35.23 38.82 -11.94
C LEU A 516 35.83 38.02 -10.77
N ALA A 517 36.79 38.58 -10.03
CA ALA A 517 37.51 37.86 -8.98
C ALA A 517 36.87 37.92 -7.58
N THR A 518 35.88 38.80 -7.36
CA THR A 518 35.34 39.08 -6.01
C THR A 518 33.86 38.77 -5.80
N ASN A 519 33.17 38.16 -6.77
CA ASN A 519 31.76 37.80 -6.62
C ASN A 519 31.55 36.31 -6.29
N SER A 520 32.25 35.85 -5.26
CA SER A 520 32.07 34.54 -4.64
C SER A 520 30.94 34.58 -3.60
N ILE A 521 29.70 34.46 -4.09
CA ILE A 521 28.59 33.89 -3.30
C ILE A 521 28.29 32.53 -3.95
N GLY A 522 28.59 31.48 -3.18
CA GLY A 522 28.59 30.08 -3.61
C GLY A 522 27.20 29.52 -3.87
N VAL A 523 26.66 29.82 -5.04
CA VAL A 523 25.76 28.93 -5.78
C VAL A 523 26.45 28.54 -7.08
N ASP A 524 26.24 27.29 -7.46
CA ASP A 524 27.02 26.48 -8.38
C ASP A 524 27.06 26.99 -9.85
N PHE A 525 27.77 28.09 -10.07
CA PHE A 525 28.04 28.58 -11.42
C PHE A 525 29.05 27.70 -12.17
N ALA A 526 29.76 26.79 -11.48
CA ALA A 526 30.68 25.85 -12.13
C ALA A 526 29.92 24.76 -12.89
N ALA A 527 28.81 24.23 -12.34
CA ALA A 527 27.92 23.33 -13.07
C ALA A 527 27.23 24.02 -14.26
N ALA A 528 26.76 25.27 -14.08
CA ALA A 528 26.16 26.05 -15.15
C ALA A 528 27.17 26.43 -16.26
N VAL A 529 28.43 26.70 -15.91
CA VAL A 529 29.51 26.99 -16.87
C VAL A 529 30.02 25.73 -17.56
N VAL A 530 29.98 24.56 -16.92
CA VAL A 530 30.28 23.28 -17.60
C VAL A 530 29.15 22.90 -18.57
N ALA A 531 27.88 23.15 -18.23
CA ALA A 531 26.76 23.01 -19.16
C ALA A 531 26.83 24.03 -20.32
N TYR A 532 27.13 25.29 -20.02
CA TYR A 532 27.27 26.35 -21.03
C TYR A 532 28.50 26.14 -21.95
N ASN A 533 29.63 25.67 -21.42
CA ASN A 533 30.82 25.37 -22.19
C ASN A 533 30.72 24.04 -22.95
N GLY A 534 29.98 23.05 -22.43
CA GLY A 534 29.66 21.82 -23.16
C GLY A 534 28.85 22.11 -24.43
N VAL A 535 27.86 23.00 -24.32
CA VAL A 535 27.13 23.54 -25.47
C VAL A 535 28.06 24.35 -26.38
N GLY A 536 28.96 25.18 -25.82
CA GLY A 536 29.96 25.94 -26.60
C GLY A 536 30.90 25.07 -27.45
N THR A 537 31.38 23.94 -26.92
CA THR A 537 32.24 22.98 -27.66
C THR A 537 31.49 22.13 -28.69
N ALA A 538 30.24 21.77 -28.41
CA ALA A 538 29.37 21.10 -29.40
C ALA A 538 28.96 22.07 -30.52
N VAL A 539 28.72 23.35 -30.20
CA VAL A 539 28.34 24.39 -31.16
C VAL A 539 29.53 24.81 -32.03
N THR A 540 30.75 24.92 -31.49
CA THR A 540 31.95 25.24 -32.29
C THR A 540 32.45 24.07 -33.14
N GLY A 541 32.40 22.83 -32.63
CA GLY A 541 32.69 21.63 -33.42
C GLY A 541 31.62 21.34 -34.49
N GLY A 542 30.35 21.58 -34.16
CA GLY A 542 29.21 21.49 -35.08
C GLY A 542 29.22 22.58 -36.15
N MET A 543 29.60 23.82 -35.81
CA MET A 543 29.74 24.93 -36.78
C MET A 543 30.74 24.61 -37.89
N THR A 544 31.87 23.98 -37.57
CA THR A 544 32.89 23.63 -38.58
C THR A 544 32.41 22.55 -39.56
N VAL A 545 31.49 21.68 -39.16
CA VAL A 545 30.91 20.65 -40.04
C VAL A 545 29.66 21.17 -40.77
N ALA A 546 28.84 22.01 -40.13
CA ALA A 546 27.68 22.66 -40.73
C ALA A 546 28.05 23.59 -41.90
N THR A 547 29.18 24.31 -41.76
CA THR A 547 29.73 25.13 -42.86
C THR A 547 30.19 24.27 -44.05
N ALA A 548 30.61 23.02 -43.80
CA ALA A 548 31.01 22.07 -44.85
C ALA A 548 29.83 21.30 -45.48
N LEU A 549 28.67 21.24 -44.80
CA LEU A 549 27.46 20.56 -45.27
C LEU A 549 26.38 21.50 -45.80
N GLY A 550 26.58 22.82 -45.76
CA GLY A 550 25.62 23.81 -46.24
C GLY A 550 24.34 23.91 -45.38
N LEU A 551 24.36 23.39 -44.16
CA LEU A 551 23.26 23.56 -43.21
C LEU A 551 23.39 24.94 -42.56
N ALA A 552 22.32 25.74 -42.60
CA ALA A 552 22.31 27.07 -42.01
C ALA A 552 22.62 26.96 -40.50
N PRO A 553 23.66 27.65 -39.97
CA PRO A 553 24.04 27.60 -38.56
C PRO A 553 22.89 27.93 -37.58
N LEU A 554 21.84 28.62 -38.06
CA LEU A 554 20.66 28.98 -37.29
C LEU A 554 19.72 27.80 -37.00
N ALA A 555 19.54 26.87 -37.94
CA ALA A 555 18.64 25.73 -37.74
C ALA A 555 19.19 24.75 -36.71
N LEU A 556 20.51 24.53 -36.72
CA LEU A 556 21.19 23.71 -35.72
C LEU A 556 21.08 24.33 -34.31
N ALA A 557 21.17 25.66 -34.21
CA ALA A 557 20.98 26.37 -32.95
C ALA A 557 19.53 26.26 -32.45
N ALA A 558 18.52 26.44 -33.32
CA ALA A 558 17.11 26.31 -32.96
C ALA A 558 16.77 24.90 -32.45
N ASN A 559 17.29 23.86 -33.12
CA ASN A 559 17.09 22.46 -32.70
C ASN A 559 17.76 22.15 -31.35
N GLY A 560 18.96 22.69 -31.12
CA GLY A 560 19.63 22.61 -29.81
C GLY A 560 18.82 23.26 -28.68
N PHE A 561 18.19 24.41 -28.94
CA PHE A 561 17.33 25.07 -27.95
C PHE A 561 15.99 24.35 -27.73
N ALA A 562 15.35 23.81 -28.77
CA ALA A 562 14.14 23.00 -28.64
C ALA A 562 14.38 21.72 -27.82
N THR A 563 15.51 21.05 -28.04
CA THR A 563 15.93 19.91 -27.23
C THR A 563 16.09 20.29 -25.75
N ALA A 564 16.70 21.45 -25.47
CA ALA A 564 16.85 21.93 -24.10
C ALA A 564 15.51 22.25 -23.42
N VAL A 565 14.53 22.80 -24.14
CA VAL A 565 13.16 22.99 -23.66
C VAL A 565 12.52 21.64 -23.30
N GLY A 566 12.62 20.65 -24.19
CA GLY A 566 12.06 19.31 -23.94
C GLY A 566 12.66 18.61 -22.72
N VAL A 567 13.98 18.72 -22.53
CA VAL A 567 14.65 18.18 -21.33
C VAL A 567 14.16 18.86 -20.05
N ALA A 568 14.07 20.20 -20.05
CA ALA A 568 13.57 20.95 -18.89
C ALA A 568 12.11 20.59 -18.55
N GLN A 569 11.25 20.45 -19.56
CA GLN A 569 9.85 20.04 -19.36
C GLN A 569 9.76 18.62 -18.79
N LYS A 570 10.60 17.69 -19.27
CA LYS A 570 10.66 16.33 -18.74
C LYS A 570 11.06 16.32 -17.26
N THR A 571 12.09 17.08 -16.87
CA THR A 571 12.52 17.18 -15.47
C THR A 571 11.39 17.69 -14.56
N ILE A 572 10.64 18.71 -14.98
CA ILE A 572 9.49 19.22 -14.23
C ILE A 572 8.40 18.14 -14.09
N SER A 573 8.10 17.40 -15.15
CA SER A 573 7.10 16.33 -15.15
C SER A 573 7.50 15.17 -14.23
N ASP A 574 8.76 14.73 -14.31
CA ASP A 574 9.30 13.66 -13.45
C ASP A 574 9.23 14.06 -11.96
N LEU A 575 9.59 15.31 -11.62
CA LEU A 575 9.50 15.82 -10.25
C LEU A 575 8.05 15.85 -9.75
N ALA A 576 7.11 16.32 -10.56
CA ALA A 576 5.69 16.35 -10.19
C ALA A 576 5.12 14.94 -9.93
N LYS A 577 5.53 13.94 -10.73
CA LYS A 577 5.14 12.52 -10.52
C LYS A 577 5.70 11.99 -9.20
N ALA A 578 6.97 12.22 -8.93
CA ALA A 578 7.62 11.75 -7.70
C ALA A 578 6.96 12.34 -6.43
N VAL A 579 6.64 13.64 -6.44
CA VAL A 579 5.93 14.31 -5.34
C VAL A 579 4.53 13.74 -5.12
N THR A 580 3.77 13.51 -6.20
CA THR A 580 2.41 12.95 -6.09
C THR A 580 2.42 11.55 -5.47
N ALA A 581 3.44 10.74 -5.79
CA ALA A 581 3.63 9.43 -5.20
C ALA A 581 3.99 9.50 -3.70
N GLU A 582 4.87 10.42 -3.30
CA GLU A 582 5.19 10.70 -1.89
C GLU A 582 3.93 11.12 -1.11
N ASP A 583 3.18 12.11 -1.60
CA ASP A 583 1.96 12.62 -0.95
C ASP A 583 0.90 11.52 -0.73
N THR A 584 0.75 10.62 -1.71
CA THR A 584 -0.19 9.49 -1.63
C THR A 584 0.22 8.50 -0.53
N LEU A 585 1.51 8.20 -0.44
CA LEU A 585 2.05 7.29 0.58
C LEU A 585 2.00 7.90 1.98
N GLU A 586 2.28 9.20 2.14
CA GLU A 586 2.12 9.91 3.40
C GLU A 586 0.67 9.87 3.90
N ALA A 587 -0.30 10.05 3.00
CA ALA A 587 -1.72 9.97 3.33
C ALA A 587 -2.13 8.55 3.81
N LEU A 588 -1.63 7.50 3.16
CA LEU A 588 -1.86 6.11 3.58
C LEU A 588 -1.24 5.84 4.96
N ILE A 589 0.01 6.24 5.19
CA ILE A 589 0.68 6.06 6.49
C ILE A 589 -0.09 6.80 7.61
N ALA A 590 -0.58 8.01 7.34
CA ALA A 590 -1.38 8.76 8.30
C ALA A 590 -2.70 8.04 8.64
N ALA A 591 -3.37 7.45 7.64
CA ALA A 591 -4.58 6.66 7.85
C ALA A 591 -4.30 5.39 8.68
N GLY A 592 -3.22 4.66 8.38
CA GLY A 592 -2.76 3.51 9.17
C GLY A 592 -2.51 3.87 10.64
N ALA A 593 -1.85 5.02 10.89
CA ALA A 593 -1.59 5.50 12.26
C ALA A 593 -2.87 5.84 13.05
N VAL A 594 -3.98 6.19 12.40
CA VAL A 594 -5.28 6.37 13.06
C VAL A 594 -5.86 5.03 13.49
N LEU A 595 -5.74 4.01 12.64
CA LEU A 595 -6.21 2.65 12.95
C LEU A 595 -5.37 2.01 14.06
N ASP A 596 -4.06 2.24 14.10
CA ASP A 596 -3.19 1.83 15.22
C ASP A 596 -3.62 2.43 16.56
N LYS A 597 -4.04 3.70 16.55
CA LYS A 597 -4.59 4.33 17.76
C LYS A 597 -5.91 3.70 18.17
N ALA A 598 -6.76 3.30 17.22
CA ALA A 598 -8.01 2.61 17.52
C ALA A 598 -7.76 1.23 18.14
N VAL A 599 -6.82 0.46 17.60
CA VAL A 599 -6.39 -0.83 18.19
C VAL A 599 -5.82 -0.62 19.59
N THR A 600 -4.92 0.36 19.75
CA THR A 600 -4.32 0.70 21.07
C THR A 600 -5.38 1.11 22.08
N ALA A 601 -6.37 1.91 21.67
CA ALA A 601 -7.48 2.32 22.53
C ALA A 601 -8.35 1.12 22.93
N ALA A 602 -8.64 0.21 21.99
CA ALA A 602 -9.37 -1.02 22.28
C ALA A 602 -8.62 -1.91 23.29
N VAL A 603 -7.31 -2.08 23.13
CA VAL A 603 -6.46 -2.81 24.09
C VAL A 603 -6.43 -2.13 25.46
N THR A 604 -6.29 -0.80 25.51
CA THR A 604 -6.28 -0.02 26.77
C THR A 604 -7.59 -0.16 27.52
N ALA A 605 -8.72 -0.27 26.81
CA ALA A 605 -10.02 -0.45 27.43
C ALA A 605 -10.16 -1.76 28.23
N PHE A 606 -9.40 -2.81 27.91
CA PHE A 606 -9.29 -4.00 28.77
C PHE A 606 -8.62 -3.69 30.10
N THR A 607 -7.47 -3.00 30.05
CA THR A 607 -6.73 -2.64 31.26
C THR A 607 -7.49 -1.65 32.13
N ASP A 608 -8.23 -0.71 31.53
CA ASP A 608 -9.09 0.23 32.25
C ASP A 608 -10.28 -0.48 32.91
N ALA A 609 -10.74 -1.60 32.34
CA ALA A 609 -11.75 -2.47 32.93
C ALA A 609 -11.18 -3.50 33.93
N GLY A 610 -9.86 -3.48 34.17
CA GLY A 610 -9.20 -4.34 35.16
C GLY A 610 -8.71 -5.69 34.63
N PHE A 611 -8.80 -5.94 33.32
CA PHE A 611 -8.30 -7.16 32.68
C PHE A 611 -6.84 -7.00 32.21
N ALA A 612 -6.15 -8.11 31.99
CA ALA A 612 -4.87 -8.08 31.27
C ALA A 612 -5.09 -7.59 29.83
N ALA A 613 -4.08 -6.91 29.28
CA ALA A 613 -4.10 -6.52 27.87
C ALA A 613 -4.12 -7.77 26.98
N PRO A 614 -5.02 -7.86 25.98
CA PRO A 614 -5.08 -9.03 25.12
C PRO A 614 -3.79 -9.28 24.35
N VAL A 615 -3.42 -10.55 24.22
CA VAL A 615 -2.25 -11.02 23.46
C VAL A 615 -2.72 -11.68 22.16
N THR A 616 -2.52 -10.99 21.04
CA THR A 616 -2.81 -11.58 19.73
C THR A 616 -1.79 -12.64 19.35
N LEU A 617 -2.27 -13.78 18.87
CA LEU A 617 -1.46 -14.88 18.33
C LEU A 617 -1.03 -14.58 16.88
N ASP A 618 -0.07 -13.68 16.73
CA ASP A 618 0.49 -13.23 15.45
C ASP A 618 1.84 -13.89 15.10
N SER A 619 2.25 -14.90 15.88
CA SER A 619 3.49 -15.64 15.69
C SER A 619 3.32 -17.10 16.09
N ALA A 620 4.15 -17.98 15.53
CA ALA A 620 4.07 -19.42 15.75
C ALA A 620 4.12 -19.86 17.22
N VAL A 621 4.75 -19.10 18.13
CA VAL A 621 4.84 -19.45 19.56
C VAL A 621 4.68 -18.21 20.43
N LYS A 622 3.79 -18.28 21.42
CA LYS A 622 3.65 -17.32 22.53
C LYS A 622 3.75 -18.07 23.87
N ALA A 623 4.26 -17.40 24.89
CA ALA A 623 4.30 -17.94 26.25
C ALA A 623 3.30 -17.16 27.10
N ALA A 624 2.44 -17.88 27.81
CA ALA A 624 1.65 -17.31 28.89
C ALA A 624 2.56 -16.91 30.05
N THR A 625 2.07 -15.95 30.82
CA THR A 625 2.69 -15.39 32.00
C THR A 625 2.12 -16.07 33.25
N THR A 626 2.40 -15.51 34.43
CA THR A 626 1.79 -15.97 35.68
C THR A 626 0.54 -15.14 36.04
N ALA A 627 0.15 -14.20 35.19
CA ALA A 627 -1.07 -13.43 35.33
C ALA A 627 -2.16 -14.05 34.43
N ASP A 628 -3.41 -13.71 34.71
CA ASP A 628 -4.57 -14.15 33.94
C ASP A 628 -4.51 -13.53 32.54
N ASP A 629 -3.97 -14.25 31.57
CA ASP A 629 -3.76 -13.76 30.22
C ASP A 629 -5.00 -13.98 29.35
N LEU A 630 -5.36 -12.97 28.55
CA LEU A 630 -6.36 -13.09 27.50
C LEU A 630 -5.68 -13.18 26.14
N PHE A 631 -5.74 -14.33 25.49
CA PHE A 631 -5.24 -14.52 24.13
C PHE A 631 -6.35 -14.31 23.10
N THR A 632 -6.00 -13.75 21.94
CA THR A 632 -6.90 -13.66 20.79
C THR A 632 -6.25 -14.27 19.56
N THR A 633 -7.01 -15.02 18.77
CA THR A 633 -6.50 -15.59 17.51
C THR A 633 -6.01 -14.52 16.52
N GLY A 634 -4.89 -14.78 15.85
CA GLY A 634 -4.42 -14.02 14.68
C GLY A 634 -4.78 -14.67 13.34
N GLY A 635 -5.49 -15.82 13.35
CA GLY A 635 -5.83 -16.58 12.14
C GLY A 635 -4.65 -17.31 11.51
N ILE A 636 -3.64 -17.69 12.31
CA ILE A 636 -2.47 -18.45 11.87
C ILE A 636 -2.18 -19.60 12.82
N ASP A 637 -1.46 -20.60 12.32
CA ASP A 637 -0.95 -21.69 13.16
C ASP A 637 -0.06 -21.15 14.29
N SER A 638 -0.45 -21.45 15.53
CA SER A 638 0.17 -20.89 16.74
C SER A 638 0.29 -21.91 17.85
N GLN A 639 1.19 -21.64 18.80
CA GLN A 639 1.37 -22.41 20.02
C GLN A 639 1.36 -21.48 21.23
N ILE A 640 0.63 -21.87 22.28
CA ILE A 640 0.70 -21.22 23.59
C ILE A 640 1.41 -22.16 24.55
N ILE A 641 2.48 -21.68 25.17
CA ILE A 641 3.23 -22.41 26.20
C ILE A 641 2.77 -21.92 27.57
N SER A 642 2.61 -22.86 28.52
CA SER A 642 2.24 -22.57 29.91
C SER A 642 0.84 -21.97 30.09
N PHE A 643 -0.08 -22.23 29.17
CA PHE A 643 -1.51 -21.89 29.34
C PHE A 643 -2.06 -22.59 30.60
N SER A 644 -2.66 -21.81 31.50
CA SER A 644 -3.02 -22.19 32.86
C SER A 644 -4.49 -21.87 33.21
N GLY A 645 -4.93 -22.25 34.40
CA GLY A 645 -6.35 -22.27 34.80
C GLY A 645 -7.10 -20.94 34.67
N ASP A 646 -6.39 -19.82 34.85
CA ASP A 646 -6.97 -18.48 34.77
C ASP A 646 -6.78 -17.82 33.39
N ASP A 647 -6.03 -18.47 32.48
CA ASP A 647 -5.82 -17.98 31.12
C ASP A 647 -7.05 -18.25 30.25
N THR A 648 -7.34 -17.32 29.36
CA THR A 648 -8.49 -17.40 28.46
C THR A 648 -8.02 -17.21 27.01
N LEU A 649 -8.52 -18.03 26.09
CA LEU A 649 -8.26 -17.88 24.66
C LEU A 649 -9.57 -17.61 23.92
N TYR A 650 -9.67 -16.44 23.30
CA TYR A 650 -10.78 -16.09 22.41
C TYR A 650 -10.44 -16.40 20.95
N ILE A 651 -11.24 -17.27 20.33
CA ILE A 651 -11.07 -17.75 18.95
C ILE A 651 -12.16 -17.26 17.98
N GLY A 652 -13.11 -16.47 18.47
CA GLY A 652 -14.17 -15.86 17.67
C GLY A 652 -15.57 -16.36 18.02
N ALA A 653 -16.57 -15.50 17.87
CA ALA A 653 -17.97 -15.85 18.09
C ALA A 653 -18.54 -16.68 16.92
N GLY A 654 -19.63 -17.41 17.16
CA GLY A 654 -20.35 -18.17 16.12
C GLY A 654 -19.70 -19.50 15.72
N LEU A 655 -18.64 -19.91 16.42
CA LEU A 655 -18.02 -21.22 16.31
C LEU A 655 -18.84 -22.27 17.08
N THR A 656 -19.04 -23.45 16.50
CA THR A 656 -19.69 -24.60 17.12
C THR A 656 -18.67 -25.69 17.39
N LEU A 657 -18.64 -26.23 18.62
CA LEU A 657 -17.77 -27.36 18.95
C LEU A 657 -18.24 -28.61 18.22
N ASN A 658 -17.39 -29.13 17.34
CA ASN A 658 -17.65 -30.39 16.65
C ASN A 658 -17.18 -31.56 17.53
N ALA A 659 -18.07 -32.52 17.76
CA ALA A 659 -17.82 -33.68 18.62
C ALA A 659 -16.88 -34.73 17.99
N ASP A 660 -16.57 -34.62 16.69
CA ASP A 660 -15.58 -35.49 16.06
C ASP A 660 -14.16 -35.13 16.54
N THR A 661 -13.28 -36.12 16.57
CA THR A 661 -11.86 -35.93 16.91
C THR A 661 -11.00 -35.76 15.66
N THR A 662 -11.58 -35.87 14.47
CA THR A 662 -10.90 -35.66 13.20
C THR A 662 -11.46 -34.42 12.51
N PRO A 663 -10.69 -33.32 12.42
CA PRO A 663 -11.10 -32.14 11.67
C PRO A 663 -11.54 -32.49 10.23
N ALA A 664 -12.53 -31.77 9.72
CA ALA A 664 -13.10 -31.91 8.37
C ALA A 664 -13.86 -33.21 8.03
N LYS A 665 -13.85 -34.24 8.88
CA LYS A 665 -14.46 -35.54 8.52
C LYS A 665 -15.99 -35.54 8.57
N ASN A 666 -16.60 -34.62 9.31
CA ASN A 666 -18.05 -34.49 9.52
C ASN A 666 -18.44 -33.02 9.75
N GLY A 667 -17.90 -32.11 8.94
CA GLY A 667 -18.17 -30.70 9.13
C GLY A 667 -19.57 -30.25 8.69
N ASP A 668 -20.13 -29.28 9.42
CA ASP A 668 -21.41 -28.62 9.12
C ASP A 668 -21.21 -27.41 8.18
N ASN A 669 -21.71 -27.53 6.96
CA ASN A 669 -21.64 -26.49 5.94
C ASN A 669 -22.47 -25.22 6.25
N ALA A 670 -23.12 -25.12 7.41
CA ALA A 670 -23.94 -23.97 7.78
C ALA A 670 -23.31 -23.07 8.85
N VAL A 671 -22.31 -23.55 9.58
CA VAL A 671 -21.72 -22.84 10.73
C VAL A 671 -20.20 -22.98 10.72
N LEU A 672 -19.49 -22.07 11.40
CA LEU A 672 -18.06 -22.25 11.62
C LEU A 672 -17.86 -23.28 12.73
N GLU A 673 -16.85 -24.13 12.58
CA GLU A 673 -16.58 -25.20 13.54
C GLU A 673 -15.23 -25.06 14.25
N VAL A 674 -15.17 -25.64 15.45
CA VAL A 674 -13.94 -25.85 16.20
C VAL A 674 -13.82 -27.30 16.63
N TRP A 675 -12.60 -27.84 16.58
CA TRP A 675 -12.26 -29.17 17.11
C TRP A 675 -11.23 -29.05 18.22
N ILE A 676 -11.41 -29.82 19.29
CA ILE A 676 -10.49 -29.87 20.43
C ILE A 676 -9.96 -31.29 20.52
N THR A 677 -8.66 -31.47 20.30
CA THR A 677 -8.03 -32.79 20.21
C THR A 677 -6.71 -32.85 20.98
N GLY A 678 -6.19 -34.05 21.23
CA GLY A 678 -4.88 -34.26 21.87
C GLY A 678 -4.97 -34.86 23.27
N THR A 679 -3.82 -35.31 23.80
CA THR A 679 -3.74 -36.00 25.10
C THR A 679 -2.84 -35.28 26.09
N THR A 680 -1.63 -34.88 25.69
CA THR A 680 -0.68 -34.13 26.54
C THR A 680 -0.55 -32.66 26.16
N SER A 681 -1.06 -32.29 24.98
CA SER A 681 -1.15 -30.93 24.49
C SER A 681 -2.41 -30.86 23.66
N THR A 682 -3.20 -29.81 23.87
CA THR A 682 -4.48 -29.64 23.20
C THR A 682 -4.23 -28.94 21.88
N VAL A 683 -4.76 -29.48 20.79
CA VAL A 683 -4.78 -28.85 19.48
C VAL A 683 -6.21 -28.41 19.20
N ILE A 684 -6.38 -27.10 19.10
CA ILE A 684 -7.62 -26.42 18.76
C ILE A 684 -7.56 -26.13 17.27
N THR A 685 -8.35 -26.83 16.46
CA THR A 685 -8.45 -26.58 15.02
C THR A 685 -9.67 -25.72 14.77
N ILE A 686 -9.51 -24.63 14.03
CA ILE A 686 -10.53 -23.60 13.85
C ILE A 686 -10.74 -23.37 12.36
N GLU A 687 -11.99 -23.36 11.92
CA GLU A 687 -12.34 -22.97 10.56
C GLU A 687 -12.20 -21.46 10.35
N SER A 688 -11.57 -21.04 9.25
CA SER A 688 -11.56 -19.64 8.82
C SER A 688 -12.71 -19.29 7.87
N SER A 689 -13.40 -20.29 7.32
CA SER A 689 -14.61 -20.14 6.53
C SER A 689 -15.50 -21.36 6.74
N VAL A 690 -16.82 -21.20 6.57
CA VAL A 690 -17.75 -22.33 6.66
C VAL A 690 -17.46 -23.27 5.49
N PHE A 691 -16.88 -24.44 5.75
CA PHE A 691 -16.64 -25.44 4.72
C PHE A 691 -17.22 -26.78 5.12
N GLY A 692 -17.81 -27.47 4.14
CA GLY A 692 -18.36 -28.79 4.40
C GLY A 692 -17.32 -29.88 4.45
N SER A 693 -17.73 -31.05 4.95
CA SER A 693 -16.97 -32.32 4.88
C SER A 693 -16.48 -32.74 3.47
N GLU A 694 -16.87 -32.03 2.41
CA GLU A 694 -16.50 -32.27 1.01
C GLU A 694 -15.50 -31.23 0.45
N ALA A 695 -15.01 -30.28 1.25
CA ALA A 695 -14.00 -29.32 0.79
C ALA A 695 -12.67 -30.05 0.49
N ALA A 696 -12.13 -29.84 -0.71
CA ALA A 696 -10.89 -30.48 -1.14
C ALA A 696 -9.68 -30.00 -0.31
N ASP A 697 -9.70 -28.73 0.09
CA ASP A 697 -8.71 -28.09 0.93
C ASP A 697 -9.44 -27.41 2.11
N PRO A 698 -9.37 -27.95 3.33
CA PRO A 698 -10.00 -27.34 4.50
C PRO A 698 -9.29 -26.03 4.85
N GLU A 699 -10.05 -24.94 4.91
CA GLU A 699 -9.56 -23.62 5.33
C GLU A 699 -9.55 -23.54 6.85
N VAL A 700 -8.54 -24.16 7.46
CA VAL A 700 -8.35 -24.21 8.92
C VAL A 700 -7.00 -23.66 9.33
N TYR A 701 -6.93 -23.21 10.58
CA TYR A 701 -5.67 -22.97 11.29
C TYR A 701 -5.75 -23.60 12.69
N THR A 702 -4.59 -23.77 13.32
CA THR A 702 -4.45 -24.52 14.57
C THR A 702 -3.81 -23.71 15.68
N ILE A 703 -4.31 -23.89 16.91
CA ILE A 703 -3.67 -23.35 18.12
C ILE A 703 -3.36 -24.52 19.04
N THR A 704 -2.07 -24.70 19.37
CA THR A 704 -1.63 -25.76 20.28
C THR A 704 -1.39 -25.22 21.69
N LEU A 705 -2.19 -25.68 22.67
CA LEU A 705 -1.97 -25.43 24.10
C LEU A 705 -1.01 -26.48 24.66
N THR A 706 0.24 -26.07 24.90
CA THR A 706 1.31 -27.00 25.29
C THR A 706 1.23 -27.33 26.77
N GLY A 707 1.09 -28.62 27.07
CA GLY A 707 1.02 -29.13 28.44
C GLY A 707 -0.40 -29.16 29.04
N VAL A 708 -1.41 -28.77 28.28
CA VAL A 708 -2.82 -28.83 28.68
C VAL A 708 -3.49 -30.03 28.00
N ALA A 709 -4.14 -30.90 28.76
CA ALA A 709 -4.85 -32.04 28.18
C ALA A 709 -6.21 -31.60 27.63
N ALA A 710 -6.66 -32.19 26.51
CA ALA A 710 -7.92 -31.79 25.87
C ALA A 710 -9.14 -32.04 26.76
N ALA A 711 -9.06 -32.99 27.69
CA ALA A 711 -10.12 -33.28 28.65
C ALA A 711 -10.29 -32.17 29.70
N ASP A 712 -9.27 -31.34 29.89
CA ASP A 712 -9.28 -30.21 30.83
C ASP A 712 -9.72 -28.92 30.12
N VAL A 713 -9.96 -28.94 28.80
CA VAL A 713 -10.31 -27.74 28.03
C VAL A 713 -11.82 -27.66 27.83
N SER A 714 -12.40 -26.50 28.11
CA SER A 714 -13.78 -26.19 27.80
C SER A 714 -13.88 -25.14 26.68
N PHE A 715 -14.96 -25.18 25.91
CA PHE A 715 -15.26 -24.19 24.88
C PHE A 715 -16.70 -23.73 24.96
N ALA A 716 -16.90 -22.41 25.03
CA ALA A 716 -18.21 -21.78 25.02
C ALA A 716 -18.11 -20.35 24.47
N ASP A 717 -19.07 -19.95 23.63
CA ASP A 717 -19.18 -18.59 23.06
C ASP A 717 -17.90 -18.02 22.43
N GLY A 718 -17.07 -18.89 21.85
CA GLY A 718 -15.80 -18.48 21.25
C GLY A 718 -14.61 -18.42 22.20
N PHE A 719 -14.83 -18.71 23.49
CA PHE A 719 -13.78 -18.78 24.50
C PHE A 719 -13.35 -20.21 24.76
N VAL A 720 -12.05 -20.39 24.94
CA VAL A 720 -11.39 -21.61 25.34
C VAL A 720 -10.73 -21.36 26.70
N THR A 721 -11.07 -22.18 27.69
CA THR A 721 -10.57 -22.10 29.08
C THR A 721 -10.19 -23.48 29.60
N ILE A 722 -9.47 -23.55 30.73
CA ILE A 722 -9.20 -24.81 31.43
C ILE A 722 -10.21 -24.97 32.59
N GLY A 723 -10.85 -26.14 32.69
CA GLY A 723 -11.85 -26.48 33.71
C GLY A 723 -11.33 -27.24 34.92
#